data_AF-A0A937TXA4-F1
#
_entry.id   AF-A0A937TXA4-F1
#
_cell.length_a   1.000
_cell.length_b   1.000
_cell.length_c   1.000
_cell.angle_alpha   90.00
_cell.angle_beta   90.00
_cell.angle_gamma   90.00
#
_symmetry.space_group_name_H-M   'P 1'
#
loop_
_entity.id
_entity.type
_entity.pdbx_description
1 polymer ?
#
loop_
_entity_poly.entity_id
_entity_poly.type
_entity_poly.pdbx_seq_one_letter_code
_entity_poly.pdbx_strand_id
1 'polypeptide(L)'
;MKQIASLLSAMFTLVLSLTPVAATDAPGAKARSILGAAGVKGGLVVHLGCGNGKLTAALHAGDAFLVHGLDADAANVDAARRHIRSLGLYGKVSAARLSGKALPYADDLVNLVVAEDLGKVPMAEVTRVLAPNGVAYVKAGGGWKKTVKPQPTDIDDWSHFLHDASNNAVASDTRIGPPKRLRWTCGPLWSRSHEYTSSLAAMVSAGGRVFYIFDYGKTGITDGPMPGQWKLTARDAFNGMLLWEQPIPNWGPDAWRNKSLRGIPPTVPRRIVAEGDRVMVTLGYAAPVSILDAATGKAVATCEATGGAQELRVCDGVLLVRKGTDGIIAFDAKTARKLWEKTDALSALSLAAQDGRVFYQVGKAVTCLDLKTGKELWKTQAPEPAKTPAVTPRKPGAKKPRRPRRSPSSLVLACGDRVLFDGPGGLQAIAVKTGKTLWTLKGKRLGGEPFVAQGKIWQRSGRGLSSIDLATGRPADPVSAADVFTWGHHPRCYQSKATKKYVITPNRGVEFVSLTGEKNSQHDWTRGACKYGIMPGNGLLYVPPDPCFCFPGVKITGFQALAARDTTSRETASGLRLEKGLAFGTENPQSAIHNPQSTDWPTYRYNTQRSGATACEVPSKLAAKWTVDLKGPPSPDGSVVASKLTPPVAAGGRVYVAARDEHTLYALKAGDGQRVWQFTAGGRIDSPPTIHGEQVLFGSADGHVYCLRASDGELAWRFRAAPADGLIVAFGQLESPWRVHGSVLVVDGVAYCTAGRSTYLDGGIHAFALDPATGKVVHQTRLDTWAYTRKDAKGKPFIPGYHIEGALSDVLVSEGGYIYMGQYKLDRALKQQDVPYALIDPKKPSTAMGMDELMDKPYAQKVESQRRDEKVQREWQLRVWPKQAAEHKDKYGASNLGERTMGRHVLATGGFLDDSWYNRTFWMYSPTWPGFHIANRAAKTGQLLVVGPRRTYAVQAFPYRNLQSPLFTPGSKGYLLFADANDNEPVIPDYTRGVPKGIGFTRKNPPAWFQWVPLRIRAMTLAGTLDKRLVVAGPPDVLDPKDPMGAFEGRKGGLLRVYAAEGGKMLTEQKLTAPPVLDGMIAAGGRIYMTLTDGKVVCMGGP
;
A
#
# COMPACT_ATOMS: atom_id res chain seq x y z
N MET A 1 -6.99 -52.89 -37.75
CA MET A 1 -6.63 -53.72 -38.93
C MET A 1 -5.64 -52.90 -39.75
N LYS A 2 -4.34 -53.24 -39.67
CA LYS A 2 -3.46 -53.73 -40.78
C LYS A 2 -3.43 -52.77 -41.98
N GLN A 3 -2.33 -52.28 -42.54
CA GLN A 3 -0.86 -52.48 -42.52
C GLN A 3 -0.30 -51.22 -43.26
N ILE A 4 0.94 -50.74 -43.13
CA ILE A 4 2.20 -51.24 -43.71
C ILE A 4 3.35 -50.40 -43.12
N ALA A 5 4.50 -51.03 -42.91
CA ALA A 5 5.73 -50.51 -42.32
C ALA A 5 6.91 -50.52 -43.32
N SER A 6 8.04 -49.92 -42.88
CA SER A 6 9.44 -49.98 -43.38
C SER A 6 9.88 -48.90 -44.38
N LEU A 7 11.15 -48.46 -44.48
CA LEU A 7 12.30 -48.13 -43.61
C LEU A 7 13.46 -47.78 -44.59
N LEU A 8 14.40 -46.90 -44.21
CA LEU A 8 15.79 -46.74 -44.72
C LEU A 8 15.99 -46.13 -46.14
N SER A 9 17.04 -45.37 -46.50
CA SER A 9 18.16 -44.65 -45.83
C SER A 9 18.97 -43.89 -46.91
N ALA A 10 19.79 -42.91 -46.50
CA ALA A 10 20.91 -42.24 -47.24
C ALA A 10 20.53 -41.29 -48.40
N MET A 11 21.19 -40.15 -48.68
CA MET A 11 22.54 -39.66 -48.37
C MET A 11 22.57 -38.15 -48.70
N PHE A 12 23.12 -37.27 -47.85
CA PHE A 12 24.04 -36.19 -48.28
C PHE A 12 24.71 -35.58 -47.05
N THR A 13 25.99 -35.92 -46.91
CA THR A 13 26.92 -35.43 -45.90
C THR A 13 27.62 -34.21 -46.47
N LEU A 14 27.42 -33.02 -45.89
CA LEU A 14 28.36 -31.90 -46.05
C LEU A 14 29.09 -31.72 -44.73
N VAL A 15 30.34 -32.18 -44.70
CA VAL A 15 31.26 -31.97 -43.59
C VAL A 15 31.74 -30.53 -43.65
N LEU A 16 31.19 -29.65 -42.81
CA LEU A 16 31.92 -28.48 -42.34
C LEU A 16 32.53 -28.83 -40.97
N SER A 17 33.85 -28.84 -40.94
CA SER A 17 34.68 -28.92 -39.74
C SER A 17 34.34 -27.77 -38.79
N LEU A 18 33.46 -28.04 -37.82
CA LEU A 18 33.28 -27.20 -36.64
C LEU A 18 34.49 -27.42 -35.73
N THR A 19 35.46 -26.51 -35.80
CA THR A 19 36.30 -26.20 -34.64
C THR A 19 35.38 -25.90 -33.46
N PRO A 20 35.61 -26.45 -32.26
CA PRO A 20 34.81 -26.10 -31.10
C PRO A 20 35.13 -24.65 -30.73
N VAL A 21 34.31 -23.71 -31.20
CA VAL A 21 34.31 -22.35 -30.68
C VAL A 21 33.84 -22.46 -29.23
N ALA A 22 34.71 -22.08 -28.30
CA ALA A 22 34.48 -22.07 -26.87
C ALA A 22 33.14 -21.40 -26.52
N ALA A 23 32.15 -22.21 -26.17
CA ALA A 23 30.82 -21.74 -25.75
C ALA A 23 30.74 -21.42 -24.25
N THR A 24 31.86 -21.05 -23.60
CA THR A 24 31.95 -20.87 -22.14
C THR A 24 31.83 -19.43 -21.64
N ASP A 25 31.85 -18.41 -22.52
CA ASP A 25 31.94 -16.99 -22.09
C ASP A 25 30.72 -16.10 -22.40
N ALA A 26 29.60 -16.66 -22.89
CA ALA A 26 28.40 -15.85 -23.12
C ALA A 26 27.81 -15.33 -21.78
N PRO A 27 27.51 -14.01 -21.62
CA PRO A 27 27.00 -13.44 -20.37
C PRO A 27 25.78 -14.16 -19.77
N GLY A 28 24.89 -14.66 -20.63
CA GLY A 28 23.73 -15.46 -20.20
C GLY A 28 24.08 -16.83 -19.61
N ALA A 29 25.08 -17.52 -20.14
CA ALA A 29 25.55 -18.80 -19.59
C ALA A 29 26.21 -18.58 -18.23
N LYS A 30 27.05 -17.54 -18.13
CA LYS A 30 27.69 -17.12 -16.89
C LYS A 30 26.68 -16.75 -15.81
N ALA A 31 25.66 -15.95 -16.14
CA ALA A 31 24.59 -15.58 -15.19
C ALA A 31 23.82 -16.81 -14.69
N ARG A 32 23.44 -17.76 -15.56
CA ARG A 32 22.78 -19.01 -15.15
C ARG A 32 23.66 -19.84 -14.21
N SER A 33 24.95 -19.94 -14.49
CA SER A 33 25.92 -20.63 -13.62
C SER A 33 25.99 -19.97 -12.24
N ILE A 34 26.11 -18.64 -12.18
CA ILE A 34 26.17 -17.87 -10.94
C ILE A 34 24.89 -18.07 -10.11
N LEU A 35 23.72 -17.89 -10.72
CA LEU A 35 22.43 -18.05 -10.03
C LEU A 35 22.22 -19.50 -9.56
N GLY A 36 22.62 -20.47 -10.38
CA GLY A 36 22.59 -21.89 -10.03
C GLY A 36 23.45 -22.22 -8.81
N ALA A 37 24.71 -21.80 -8.81
CA ALA A 37 25.65 -22.02 -7.70
C ALA A 37 25.24 -21.26 -6.42
N ALA A 38 24.74 -20.04 -6.57
CA ALA A 38 24.21 -19.25 -5.46
C ALA A 38 22.95 -19.90 -4.86
N GLY A 39 22.11 -20.54 -5.68
CA GLY A 39 20.84 -21.14 -5.26
C GLY A 39 19.72 -20.11 -5.08
N VAL A 40 19.90 -18.89 -5.58
CA VAL A 40 18.93 -17.80 -5.43
C VAL A 40 17.90 -17.88 -6.56
N LYS A 41 16.61 -17.85 -6.20
CA LYS A 41 15.47 -18.03 -7.13
C LYS A 41 14.64 -16.75 -7.36
N GLY A 42 15.01 -15.65 -6.71
CA GLY A 42 14.37 -14.35 -6.82
C GLY A 42 14.86 -13.40 -5.74
N GLY A 43 14.30 -12.19 -5.72
CA GLY A 43 14.67 -11.11 -4.82
C GLY A 43 15.65 -10.11 -5.44
N LEU A 44 16.35 -9.36 -4.59
CA LEU A 44 17.29 -8.31 -5.01
C LEU A 44 18.69 -8.88 -5.23
N VAL A 45 19.24 -8.66 -6.43
CA VAL A 45 20.60 -9.00 -6.83
C VAL A 45 21.42 -7.73 -7.02
N VAL A 46 22.63 -7.70 -6.48
CA VAL A 46 23.57 -6.60 -6.62
C VAL A 46 24.82 -7.11 -7.32
N HIS A 47 25.22 -6.45 -8.41
CA HIS A 47 26.44 -6.77 -9.15
C HIS A 47 27.46 -5.65 -8.98
N LEU A 48 28.55 -5.91 -8.26
CA LEU A 48 29.66 -4.95 -8.06
C LEU A 48 30.69 -5.09 -9.18
N GLY A 49 31.17 -3.96 -9.70
CA GLY A 49 32.06 -3.93 -10.87
C GLY A 49 31.30 -4.23 -12.16
N CYS A 50 30.17 -3.55 -12.36
CA CYS A 50 29.18 -3.95 -13.36
C CYS A 50 29.62 -3.73 -14.82
N GLY A 51 30.68 -2.95 -15.06
CA GLY A 51 31.28 -2.71 -16.37
C GLY A 51 30.25 -2.19 -17.39
N ASN A 52 30.20 -2.81 -18.56
CA ASN A 52 29.23 -2.45 -19.62
C ASN A 52 27.79 -2.96 -19.37
N GLY A 53 27.52 -3.59 -18.23
CA GLY A 53 26.18 -4.03 -17.84
C GLY A 53 25.69 -5.34 -18.49
N LYS A 54 26.44 -6.00 -19.38
CA LYS A 54 25.99 -7.24 -20.04
C LYS A 54 25.68 -8.37 -19.04
N LEU A 55 26.57 -8.61 -18.09
CA LEU A 55 26.32 -9.59 -17.02
C LEU A 55 25.20 -9.12 -16.07
N THR A 56 25.16 -7.82 -15.74
CA THR A 56 24.11 -7.23 -14.91
C THR A 56 22.71 -7.47 -15.49
N ALA A 57 22.53 -7.22 -16.79
CA ALA A 57 21.28 -7.50 -17.48
C ALA A 57 20.97 -9.00 -17.50
N ALA A 58 21.97 -9.86 -17.75
CA ALA A 58 21.80 -11.30 -17.78
C ALA A 58 21.45 -11.93 -16.41
N LEU A 59 21.79 -11.27 -15.29
CA LEU A 59 21.39 -11.70 -13.94
C LEU A 59 19.89 -11.51 -13.68
N HIS A 60 19.18 -10.74 -14.50
CA HIS A 60 17.72 -10.65 -14.45
C HIS A 60 17.11 -11.86 -15.17
N ALA A 61 16.97 -12.96 -14.42
CA ALA A 61 16.46 -14.23 -14.94
C ALA A 61 14.91 -14.27 -15.09
N GLY A 62 14.21 -13.21 -14.70
CA GLY A 62 12.76 -13.08 -14.79
C GLY A 62 12.20 -12.09 -13.76
N ASP A 63 10.88 -11.91 -13.74
CA ASP A 63 10.19 -10.90 -12.91
C ASP A 63 10.37 -11.06 -11.39
N ALA A 64 10.76 -12.25 -10.94
CA ALA A 64 11.11 -12.50 -9.55
C ALA A 64 12.41 -11.81 -9.12
N PHE A 65 13.22 -11.30 -10.06
CA PHE A 65 14.52 -10.69 -9.81
C PHE A 65 14.51 -9.18 -10.06
N LEU A 66 15.06 -8.43 -9.12
CA LEU A 66 15.44 -7.02 -9.28
C LEU A 66 16.96 -6.95 -9.26
N VAL A 67 17.59 -6.28 -10.24
CA VAL A 67 19.06 -6.26 -10.35
C VAL A 67 19.61 -4.84 -10.34
N HIS A 68 20.64 -4.61 -9.54
CA HIS A 68 21.34 -3.32 -9.49
C HIS A 68 22.84 -3.50 -9.71
N GLY A 69 23.35 -2.94 -10.80
CA GLY A 69 24.77 -2.83 -11.08
C GLY A 69 25.38 -1.62 -10.38
N LEU A 70 26.50 -1.83 -9.69
CA LEU A 70 27.28 -0.75 -9.10
C LEU A 70 28.69 -0.74 -9.69
N ASP A 71 29.15 0.44 -10.10
CA ASP A 71 30.51 0.63 -10.61
C ASP A 71 31.13 1.92 -10.06
N ALA A 72 32.44 1.92 -9.85
CA ALA A 72 33.14 3.13 -9.41
C ALA A 72 33.36 4.13 -10.56
N ASP A 73 33.46 3.62 -11.79
CA ASP A 73 33.66 4.40 -13.01
C ASP A 73 32.33 4.87 -13.60
N ALA A 74 32.20 6.18 -13.78
CA ALA A 74 31.02 6.79 -14.38
C ALA A 74 30.80 6.35 -15.85
N ALA A 75 31.88 6.12 -16.61
CA ALA A 75 31.79 5.67 -17.99
C ALA A 75 31.20 4.26 -18.10
N ASN A 76 31.56 3.36 -17.18
CA ASN A 76 30.97 2.04 -17.05
C ASN A 76 29.48 2.13 -16.72
N VAL A 77 29.11 2.96 -15.74
CA VAL A 77 27.69 3.19 -15.40
C VAL A 77 26.90 3.66 -16.62
N ASP A 78 27.42 4.63 -17.38
CA ASP A 78 26.74 5.12 -18.58
C ASP A 78 26.63 4.06 -19.68
N ALA A 79 27.67 3.25 -19.89
CA ALA A 79 27.65 2.13 -20.81
C ALA A 79 26.61 1.07 -20.37
N ALA A 80 26.59 0.70 -19.10
CA ALA A 80 25.60 -0.22 -18.52
C ALA A 80 24.17 0.30 -18.70
N ARG A 81 23.92 1.58 -18.39
CA ARG A 81 22.59 2.20 -18.56
C ARG A 81 22.15 2.19 -20.03
N ARG A 82 23.04 2.51 -20.97
CA ARG A 82 22.75 2.40 -22.41
C ARG A 82 22.38 0.98 -22.81
N HIS A 83 23.17 -0.01 -22.38
CA HIS A 83 22.90 -1.41 -22.70
C HIS A 83 21.58 -1.91 -22.11
N ILE A 84 21.33 -1.68 -20.82
CA ILE A 84 20.10 -2.10 -20.15
C ILE A 84 18.86 -1.48 -20.81
N ARG A 85 18.92 -0.19 -21.17
CA ARG A 85 17.82 0.48 -21.89
C ARG A 85 17.57 -0.10 -23.27
N SER A 86 18.63 -0.47 -24.01
CA SER A 86 18.49 -1.10 -25.32
C SER A 86 17.73 -2.44 -25.26
N LEU A 87 17.68 -3.07 -24.08
CA LEU A 87 16.93 -4.29 -23.80
C LEU A 87 15.54 -4.05 -23.20
N GLY A 88 15.16 -2.80 -22.90
CA GLY A 88 13.89 -2.46 -22.25
C GLY A 88 13.78 -2.89 -20.79
N LEU A 89 14.91 -3.19 -20.15
CA LEU A 89 14.93 -3.72 -18.79
C LEU A 89 15.09 -2.63 -17.73
N TYR A 90 15.23 -1.35 -18.11
CA TYR A 90 15.58 -0.30 -17.17
C TYR A 90 14.52 -0.13 -16.07
N GLY A 91 14.96 -0.05 -14.83
CA GLY A 91 14.10 -0.04 -13.63
C GLY A 91 13.93 -1.42 -12.99
N LYS A 92 13.82 -2.49 -13.79
CA LYS A 92 13.98 -3.89 -13.33
C LYS A 92 15.44 -4.29 -13.20
N VAL A 93 16.25 -3.70 -14.06
CA VAL A 93 17.70 -3.65 -13.99
C VAL A 93 18.10 -2.18 -14.01
N SER A 94 18.97 -1.76 -13.10
CA SER A 94 19.52 -0.41 -13.10
C SER A 94 21.01 -0.43 -12.83
N ALA A 95 21.67 0.70 -13.09
CA ALA A 95 23.07 0.89 -12.74
C ALA A 95 23.30 2.25 -12.08
N ALA A 96 24.15 2.28 -11.06
CA ALA A 96 24.53 3.50 -10.34
C ALA A 96 26.01 3.52 -9.99
N ARG A 97 26.52 4.74 -9.77
CA ARG A 97 27.90 4.95 -9.35
C ARG A 97 28.07 4.62 -7.87
N LEU A 98 29.16 3.93 -7.53
CA LEU A 98 29.59 3.65 -6.16
C LEU A 98 30.91 4.39 -5.88
N SER A 99 30.86 5.45 -5.07
CA SER A 99 32.01 6.31 -4.79
C SER A 99 32.78 5.95 -3.50
N GLY A 100 32.35 4.93 -2.74
CA GLY A 100 32.88 4.64 -1.41
C GLY A 100 32.87 3.17 -1.00
N LYS A 101 33.09 2.92 0.30
CA LYS A 101 33.12 1.58 0.90
C LYS A 101 31.73 1.06 1.31
N ALA A 102 30.75 1.95 1.43
CA ALA A 102 29.40 1.64 1.90
C ALA A 102 28.46 1.36 0.74
N LEU A 103 27.67 0.31 0.85
CA LEU A 103 26.63 -0.03 -0.12
C LEU A 103 25.34 0.72 0.24
N PRO A 104 24.63 1.30 -0.74
CA PRO A 104 23.51 2.21 -0.49
C PRO A 104 22.21 1.45 -0.17
N TYR A 105 22.24 0.38 0.62
CA TYR A 105 21.06 -0.43 0.95
C TYR A 105 20.80 -0.42 2.44
N ALA A 106 19.52 -0.46 2.81
CA ALA A 106 19.13 -0.80 4.17
C ALA A 106 19.65 -2.21 4.54
N ASP A 107 19.89 -2.45 5.84
CA ASP A 107 20.40 -3.74 6.35
C ASP A 107 19.51 -4.91 5.90
N ASP A 108 20.02 -6.12 5.73
CA ASP A 108 19.16 -7.29 5.47
C ASP A 108 18.31 -7.24 4.17
N LEU A 109 18.65 -6.42 3.16
CA LEU A 109 17.81 -6.21 1.96
C LEU A 109 18.14 -7.12 0.76
N VAL A 110 19.41 -7.49 0.57
CA VAL A 110 19.93 -8.07 -0.69
C VAL A 110 19.96 -9.61 -0.62
N ASN A 111 19.39 -10.30 -1.59
CA ASN A 111 19.43 -11.77 -1.63
C ASN A 111 20.73 -12.32 -2.23
N LEU A 112 21.33 -11.59 -3.17
CA LEU A 112 22.57 -12.00 -3.82
C LEU A 112 23.49 -10.80 -4.08
N VAL A 113 24.74 -10.86 -3.62
CA VAL A 113 25.83 -9.99 -4.08
C VAL A 113 26.75 -10.81 -4.98
N VAL A 114 26.97 -10.35 -6.20
CA VAL A 114 27.91 -10.91 -7.18
C VAL A 114 29.04 -9.91 -7.39
N ALA A 115 30.28 -10.37 -7.30
CA ALA A 115 31.44 -9.52 -7.58
C ALA A 115 32.64 -10.36 -8.05
N GLU A 116 33.30 -9.93 -9.12
CA GLU A 116 34.64 -10.44 -9.44
C GLU A 116 35.72 -9.80 -8.55
N ASP A 117 35.52 -8.53 -8.24
CA ASP A 117 36.29 -7.78 -7.25
C ASP A 117 35.32 -6.91 -6.44
N LEU A 118 35.49 -6.90 -5.12
CA LEU A 118 34.72 -6.03 -4.23
C LEU A 118 35.21 -4.58 -4.27
N GLY A 119 36.39 -4.34 -4.84
CA GLY A 119 37.07 -3.06 -4.82
C GLY A 119 37.25 -2.57 -3.39
N LYS A 120 36.64 -1.43 -3.07
CA LYS A 120 36.76 -0.80 -1.74
C LYS A 120 35.74 -1.31 -0.72
N VAL A 121 34.80 -2.16 -1.10
CA VAL A 121 33.70 -2.62 -0.22
C VAL A 121 34.17 -3.77 0.66
N PRO A 122 34.19 -3.64 2.00
CA PRO A 122 34.59 -4.73 2.88
C PRO A 122 33.51 -5.82 2.94
N MET A 123 33.91 -7.09 3.13
CA MET A 123 32.97 -8.20 3.30
C MET A 123 32.00 -8.03 4.48
N ALA A 124 32.36 -7.26 5.51
CA ALA A 124 31.45 -6.91 6.60
C ALA A 124 30.26 -6.07 6.11
N GLU A 125 30.50 -5.16 5.15
CA GLU A 125 29.46 -4.35 4.53
C GLU A 125 28.58 -5.19 3.59
N VAL A 126 29.17 -6.12 2.85
CA VAL A 126 28.42 -7.12 2.06
C VAL A 126 27.49 -7.93 2.97
N THR A 127 28.01 -8.48 4.07
CA THR A 127 27.21 -9.24 5.04
C THR A 127 26.13 -8.39 5.71
N ARG A 128 26.34 -7.08 5.91
CA ARG A 128 25.31 -6.18 6.45
C ARG A 128 24.09 -6.12 5.52
N VAL A 129 24.31 -5.89 4.23
CA VAL A 129 23.21 -5.69 3.27
C VAL A 129 22.53 -6.98 2.88
N LEU A 130 23.21 -8.13 2.98
CA LEU A 130 22.57 -9.42 2.67
C LEU A 130 21.38 -9.67 3.59
N ALA A 131 20.24 -10.07 3.05
CA ALA A 131 19.13 -10.62 3.80
C ALA A 131 19.56 -11.89 4.56
N PRO A 132 18.89 -12.27 5.66
CA PRO A 132 19.04 -13.60 6.24
C PRO A 132 18.93 -14.69 5.17
N ASN A 133 19.87 -15.64 5.17
CA ASN A 133 20.07 -16.66 4.14
C ASN A 133 20.49 -16.13 2.75
N GLY A 134 20.74 -14.82 2.62
CA GLY A 134 21.29 -14.20 1.43
C GLY A 134 22.74 -14.61 1.16
N VAL A 135 23.17 -14.50 -0.09
CA VAL A 135 24.42 -15.08 -0.58
C VAL A 135 25.35 -14.00 -1.12
N ALA A 136 26.61 -14.01 -0.71
CA ALA A 136 27.70 -13.37 -1.45
C ALA A 136 28.40 -14.44 -2.29
N TYR A 137 28.46 -14.22 -3.60
CA TYR A 137 29.20 -15.05 -4.54
C TYR A 137 30.29 -14.19 -5.17
N VAL A 138 31.49 -14.31 -4.62
CA VAL A 138 32.61 -13.37 -4.88
C VAL A 138 33.82 -14.15 -5.36
N LYS A 139 34.53 -13.66 -6.37
CA LYS A 139 35.77 -14.28 -6.85
C LYS A 139 36.91 -14.02 -5.86
N ALA A 140 37.60 -15.07 -5.43
CA ALA A 140 38.74 -15.02 -4.50
C ALA A 140 39.70 -16.18 -4.82
N GLY A 141 41.01 -15.89 -4.88
CA GLY A 141 42.04 -16.92 -5.13
C GLY A 141 41.88 -17.67 -6.46
N GLY A 142 41.41 -17.00 -7.51
CA GLY A 142 41.17 -17.60 -8.84
C GLY A 142 39.82 -18.29 -9.03
N GLY A 143 39.06 -18.56 -7.96
CA GLY A 143 37.76 -19.24 -8.02
C GLY A 143 36.61 -18.42 -7.41
N TRP A 144 35.36 -18.87 -7.62
CA TRP A 144 34.20 -18.26 -6.98
C TRP A 144 33.95 -18.84 -5.59
N LYS A 145 33.82 -17.99 -4.58
CA LYS A 145 33.52 -18.36 -3.19
C LYS A 145 32.08 -17.97 -2.84
N LYS A 146 31.32 -18.95 -2.34
CA LYS A 146 29.97 -18.76 -1.79
C LYS A 146 30.03 -18.52 -0.28
N THR A 147 29.45 -17.43 0.19
CA THR A 147 29.25 -17.13 1.61
C THR A 147 27.76 -16.87 1.85
N VAL A 148 27.16 -17.55 2.82
CA VAL A 148 25.74 -17.40 3.17
C VAL A 148 25.62 -16.65 4.49
N LYS A 149 24.78 -15.62 4.55
CA LYS A 149 24.49 -14.94 5.81
C LYS A 149 23.61 -15.83 6.70
N PRO A 150 24.02 -16.15 7.94
CA PRO A 150 23.21 -16.95 8.83
C PRO A 150 21.93 -16.22 9.22
N GLN A 151 20.86 -16.98 9.49
CA GLN A 151 19.64 -16.42 10.05
C GLN A 151 19.91 -15.91 11.47
N PRO A 152 19.55 -14.66 11.80
CA PRO A 152 19.70 -14.15 13.14
C PRO A 152 18.83 -14.92 14.15
N THR A 153 19.34 -15.12 15.36
CA THR A 153 18.63 -15.82 16.45
C THR A 153 17.57 -14.96 17.15
N ASP A 154 17.55 -13.66 16.86
CA ASP A 154 16.68 -12.68 17.49
C ASP A 154 15.44 -12.31 16.65
N ILE A 155 15.25 -12.96 15.49
CA ILE A 155 14.06 -12.89 14.64
C ILE A 155 13.31 -14.22 14.62
N ASP A 156 12.04 -14.18 14.23
CA ASP A 156 11.17 -15.38 14.21
C ASP A 156 10.26 -15.42 12.98
N ASP A 157 9.86 -16.63 12.56
CA ASP A 157 8.86 -16.86 11.52
C ASP A 157 7.43 -16.67 12.08
N TRP A 158 6.43 -16.66 11.19
CA TRP A 158 5.00 -16.63 11.56
C TRP A 158 4.27 -17.65 10.68
N SER A 159 4.56 -18.93 10.90
CA SER A 159 4.17 -20.07 10.04
C SER A 159 2.67 -20.31 9.95
N HIS A 160 1.90 -19.81 10.93
CA HIS A 160 0.45 -20.02 11.06
C HIS A 160 -0.30 -18.71 11.33
N PHE A 161 -1.63 -18.73 11.19
CA PHE A 161 -2.47 -17.57 11.51
C PHE A 161 -2.17 -16.95 12.90
N LEU A 162 -1.97 -17.80 13.91
CA LEU A 162 -1.63 -17.45 15.30
C LEU A 162 -0.17 -17.81 15.62
N HIS A 163 0.78 -17.33 14.80
CA HIS A 163 2.23 -17.57 14.92
C HIS A 163 2.65 -18.98 14.55
N ASP A 164 2.36 -19.98 15.38
CA ASP A 164 2.74 -21.37 15.15
C ASP A 164 1.55 -22.36 15.35
N ALA A 165 1.85 -23.65 15.44
CA ALA A 165 0.83 -24.68 15.60
C ALA A 165 0.17 -24.72 16.99
N SER A 166 0.70 -23.99 17.97
CA SER A 166 0.27 -24.04 19.38
C SER A 166 -1.03 -23.28 19.67
N ASN A 167 -1.51 -22.47 18.71
CA ASN A 167 -2.55 -21.44 18.86
C ASN A 167 -2.15 -20.23 19.74
N ASN A 168 -0.88 -20.11 20.15
CA ASN A 168 -0.41 -18.95 20.90
C ASN A 168 0.10 -17.85 19.97
N ALA A 169 -0.62 -16.72 19.87
CA ALA A 169 -0.29 -15.63 18.94
C ALA A 169 0.92 -14.75 19.38
N VAL A 170 2.04 -15.37 19.75
CA VAL A 170 3.21 -14.73 20.36
C VAL A 170 4.49 -15.14 19.61
N ALA A 171 5.08 -14.22 18.87
CA ALA A 171 6.40 -14.45 18.26
C ALA A 171 7.52 -14.41 19.30
N SER A 172 8.55 -15.23 19.10
CA SER A 172 9.81 -15.16 19.85
C SER A 172 10.71 -14.00 19.41
N ASP A 173 10.34 -13.29 18.35
CA ASP A 173 11.05 -12.15 17.79
C ASP A 173 11.27 -11.04 18.84
N THR A 174 12.51 -10.55 18.93
CA THR A 174 12.88 -9.47 19.86
C THR A 174 13.32 -8.18 19.15
N ARG A 175 13.39 -8.18 17.82
CA ARG A 175 13.68 -6.97 17.01
C ARG A 175 12.44 -6.12 16.78
N ILE A 176 11.27 -6.74 16.83
CA ILE A 176 9.99 -6.06 16.60
C ILE A 176 9.69 -5.10 17.75
N GLY A 177 9.27 -3.89 17.37
CA GLY A 177 8.93 -2.81 18.28
C GLY A 177 8.31 -1.63 17.53
N PRO A 178 8.19 -0.47 18.20
CA PRO A 178 7.63 0.75 17.61
C PRO A 178 8.31 1.11 16.28
N PRO A 179 7.58 1.16 15.15
CA PRO A 179 8.18 1.35 13.84
C PRO A 179 8.80 2.74 13.67
N LYS A 180 9.98 2.78 13.05
CA LYS A 180 10.75 4.00 12.74
C LYS A 180 11.13 4.13 11.27
N ARG A 181 11.22 3.01 10.54
CA ARG A 181 11.76 2.95 9.18
C ARG A 181 10.84 2.16 8.28
N LEU A 182 10.66 2.64 7.05
CA LEU A 182 10.06 1.84 5.99
C LEU A 182 11.12 0.89 5.42
N ARG A 183 10.82 -0.42 5.34
CA ARG A 183 11.72 -1.41 4.77
C ARG A 183 11.45 -1.72 3.31
N TRP A 184 10.17 -1.86 2.99
CA TRP A 184 9.69 -1.95 1.62
C TRP A 184 8.21 -1.61 1.59
N THR A 185 7.72 -1.24 0.42
CA THR A 185 6.29 -0.99 0.17
C THR A 185 5.88 -1.48 -1.21
N CYS A 186 4.64 -1.93 -1.37
CA CYS A 186 4.10 -2.32 -2.67
C CYS A 186 2.57 -2.12 -2.74
N GLY A 187 2.01 -2.33 -3.93
CA GLY A 187 0.58 -2.24 -4.16
C GLY A 187 -0.19 -3.50 -3.73
N PRO A 188 -1.53 -3.43 -3.72
CA PRO A 188 -2.34 -2.24 -3.98
C PRO A 188 -2.29 -1.23 -2.83
N LEU A 189 -2.52 0.06 -3.11
CA LEU A 189 -2.52 1.11 -2.07
C LEU A 189 -3.66 0.91 -1.05
N TRP A 190 -4.80 0.43 -1.53
CA TRP A 190 -6.00 0.19 -0.75
C TRP A 190 -6.52 -1.22 -1.01
N SER A 191 -7.18 -1.83 -0.02
CA SER A 191 -8.05 -2.99 -0.29
C SER A 191 -9.42 -2.53 -0.84
N ARG A 192 -10.26 -3.50 -1.21
CA ARG A 192 -11.63 -3.22 -1.66
C ARG A 192 -12.42 -2.47 -0.59
N SER A 193 -13.48 -1.79 -1.02
CA SER A 193 -14.27 -0.91 -0.15
C SER A 193 -14.58 -1.54 1.21
N HIS A 194 -14.64 -0.70 2.23
CA HIS A 194 -15.03 -1.08 3.58
C HIS A 194 -16.43 -1.72 3.64
N GLU A 195 -17.25 -1.56 2.59
CA GLU A 195 -18.56 -2.18 2.44
C GLU A 195 -18.52 -3.62 1.90
N TYR A 196 -17.34 -4.15 1.59
CA TYR A 196 -17.15 -5.48 1.05
C TYR A 196 -16.57 -6.46 2.09
N THR A 197 -16.45 -7.73 1.71
CA THR A 197 -15.63 -8.72 2.43
C THR A 197 -14.17 -8.24 2.51
N SER A 198 -13.47 -8.57 3.60
CA SER A 198 -12.06 -8.16 3.74
C SER A 198 -11.21 -8.78 2.65
N SER A 199 -10.39 -7.97 1.96
CA SER A 199 -9.53 -8.45 0.86
C SER A 199 -8.44 -9.39 1.34
N LEU A 200 -7.94 -9.25 2.57
CA LEU A 200 -6.93 -10.16 3.12
C LEU A 200 -7.59 -11.33 3.85
N ALA A 201 -7.49 -12.53 3.27
CA ALA A 201 -8.04 -13.75 3.85
C ALA A 201 -7.10 -14.42 4.85
N ALA A 202 -5.80 -14.45 4.54
CA ALA A 202 -4.79 -15.12 5.35
C ALA A 202 -3.39 -14.57 5.01
N MET A 203 -2.46 -14.67 5.96
CA MET A 203 -1.04 -14.35 5.76
C MET A 203 -0.18 -15.14 6.76
N VAL A 204 0.94 -15.68 6.28
CA VAL A 204 1.95 -16.43 7.05
C VAL A 204 3.34 -16.10 6.51
N SER A 205 4.38 -16.42 7.27
CA SER A 205 5.78 -16.27 6.85
C SER A 205 6.62 -17.44 7.32
N ALA A 206 7.46 -17.95 6.43
CA ALA A 206 8.47 -18.94 6.73
C ALA A 206 9.66 -18.82 5.77
N GLY A 207 10.86 -19.13 6.25
CA GLY A 207 12.05 -19.28 5.39
C GLY A 207 12.38 -18.04 4.56
N GLY A 208 12.20 -16.84 5.15
CA GLY A 208 12.48 -15.56 4.49
C GLY A 208 11.45 -15.13 3.44
N ARG A 209 10.24 -15.71 3.44
CA ARG A 209 9.15 -15.36 2.52
C ARG A 209 7.86 -15.06 3.27
N VAL A 210 7.03 -14.19 2.70
CA VAL A 210 5.67 -13.92 3.17
C VAL A 210 4.69 -14.45 2.13
N PHE A 211 3.73 -15.25 2.59
CA PHE A 211 2.65 -15.82 1.79
C PHE A 211 1.31 -15.26 2.24
N TYR A 212 0.48 -14.84 1.30
CA TYR A 212 -0.83 -14.28 1.65
C TYR A 212 -1.87 -14.51 0.56
N ILE A 213 -3.13 -14.58 0.98
CA ILE A 213 -4.28 -14.72 0.09
C ILE A 213 -5.03 -13.39 0.07
N PHE A 214 -5.07 -12.75 -1.11
CA PHE A 214 -5.63 -11.40 -1.26
C PHE A 214 -6.61 -11.30 -2.44
N ASP A 215 -7.68 -10.52 -2.27
CA ASP A 215 -8.60 -10.11 -3.34
C ASP A 215 -8.13 -8.81 -4.00
N TYR A 216 -7.59 -8.92 -5.22
CA TYR A 216 -7.13 -7.80 -6.05
C TYR A 216 -8.25 -7.13 -6.89
N GLY A 217 -9.52 -7.44 -6.62
CA GLY A 217 -10.66 -6.80 -7.27
C GLY A 217 -10.66 -5.28 -7.10
N LYS A 218 -11.42 -4.57 -7.95
CA LYS A 218 -11.39 -3.10 -8.02
C LYS A 218 -11.74 -2.42 -6.69
N THR A 219 -10.89 -1.48 -6.32
CA THR A 219 -11.03 -0.55 -5.19
C THR A 219 -12.22 0.38 -5.38
N GLY A 220 -12.84 0.80 -4.27
CA GLY A 220 -13.92 1.79 -4.28
C GLY A 220 -15.30 1.33 -4.77
N ILE A 221 -15.40 0.22 -5.52
CA ILE A 221 -16.69 -0.32 -5.97
C ILE A 221 -17.35 -1.12 -4.84
N THR A 222 -18.56 -0.71 -4.49
CA THR A 222 -19.35 -1.25 -3.36
C THR A 222 -20.49 -2.13 -3.82
N ASP A 223 -21.05 -1.84 -4.99
CA ASP A 223 -22.27 -2.43 -5.52
C ASP A 223 -22.05 -2.86 -6.97
N GLY A 224 -22.59 -4.03 -7.35
CA GLY A 224 -22.52 -4.56 -8.71
C GLY A 224 -21.80 -5.92 -8.83
N PRO A 225 -21.76 -6.52 -10.03
CA PRO A 225 -21.26 -7.86 -10.29
C PRO A 225 -19.73 -7.94 -10.43
N MET A 226 -18.96 -6.99 -9.86
CA MET A 226 -17.51 -6.98 -10.02
C MET A 226 -16.86 -8.15 -9.27
N PRO A 227 -16.26 -9.12 -9.98
CA PRO A 227 -15.76 -10.34 -9.36
C PRO A 227 -14.57 -10.06 -8.43
N GLY A 228 -14.40 -10.89 -7.41
CA GLY A 228 -13.14 -10.96 -6.68
C GLY A 228 -12.03 -11.55 -7.54
N GLN A 229 -10.80 -11.08 -7.34
CA GLN A 229 -9.59 -11.58 -7.98
C GLN A 229 -8.67 -12.17 -6.91
N TRP A 230 -9.06 -13.32 -6.37
CA TRP A 230 -8.34 -13.98 -5.29
C TRP A 230 -7.08 -14.66 -5.80
N LYS A 231 -5.95 -14.34 -5.17
CA LYS A 231 -4.66 -14.96 -5.47
C LYS A 231 -3.92 -15.35 -4.20
N LEU A 232 -3.21 -16.46 -4.24
CA LEU A 232 -2.09 -16.75 -3.34
C LEU A 232 -0.86 -16.00 -3.89
N THR A 233 -0.20 -15.22 -3.04
CA THR A 233 0.97 -14.43 -3.41
C THR A 233 2.13 -14.77 -2.49
N ALA A 234 3.33 -14.91 -3.07
CA ALA A 234 4.58 -15.00 -2.32
C ALA A 234 5.47 -13.80 -2.61
N ARG A 235 6.03 -13.23 -1.54
CA ARG A 235 7.04 -12.17 -1.59
C ARG A 235 8.26 -12.53 -0.77
N ASP A 236 9.40 -11.98 -1.16
CA ASP A 236 10.55 -11.92 -0.28
C ASP A 236 10.19 -11.12 0.98
N ALA A 237 10.53 -11.64 2.17
CA ALA A 237 10.15 -11.03 3.44
C ALA A 237 10.90 -9.72 3.73
N PHE A 238 12.13 -9.57 3.25
CA PHE A 238 13.03 -8.49 3.66
C PHE A 238 13.09 -7.34 2.66
N ASN A 239 12.75 -7.58 1.40
CA ASN A 239 12.65 -6.55 0.35
C ASN A 239 11.30 -6.52 -0.38
N GLY A 240 10.38 -7.44 -0.13
CA GLY A 240 9.02 -7.36 -0.67
C GLY A 240 8.89 -7.62 -2.17
N MET A 241 9.97 -8.07 -2.85
CA MET A 241 9.92 -8.48 -4.25
C MET A 241 8.87 -9.57 -4.46
N LEU A 242 8.07 -9.41 -5.51
CA LEU A 242 7.10 -10.43 -5.91
C LEU A 242 7.86 -11.63 -6.46
N LEU A 243 7.68 -12.81 -5.86
CA LEU A 243 8.34 -14.03 -6.32
C LEU A 243 7.43 -14.80 -7.29
N TRP A 244 6.18 -14.97 -6.90
CA TRP A 244 5.14 -15.60 -7.73
C TRP A 244 3.75 -15.26 -7.20
N GLU A 245 2.75 -15.35 -8.09
CA GLU A 245 1.33 -15.28 -7.75
C GLU A 245 0.60 -16.43 -8.44
N GLN A 246 -0.40 -16.99 -7.76
CA GLN A 246 -1.28 -18.02 -8.31
C GLN A 246 -2.75 -17.66 -8.04
N PRO A 247 -3.62 -17.62 -9.06
CA PRO A 247 -5.05 -17.48 -8.86
C PRO A 247 -5.64 -18.62 -8.01
N ILE A 248 -6.61 -18.29 -7.14
CA ILE A 248 -7.36 -19.28 -6.37
C ILE A 248 -8.81 -19.25 -6.87
N PRO A 249 -9.20 -20.17 -7.78
CA PRO A 249 -10.58 -20.25 -8.25
C PRO A 249 -11.50 -20.72 -7.11
N ASN A 250 -12.80 -20.42 -7.22
CA ASN A 250 -13.82 -20.86 -6.25
C ASN A 250 -13.45 -20.47 -4.81
N TRP A 251 -13.03 -19.21 -4.64
CA TRP A 251 -12.68 -18.61 -3.36
C TRP A 251 -13.37 -17.26 -3.20
N GLY A 252 -13.58 -16.83 -1.96
CA GLY A 252 -14.29 -15.58 -1.65
C GLY A 252 -15.73 -15.79 -1.18
N PRO A 253 -16.49 -14.69 -0.98
CA PRO A 253 -17.77 -14.71 -0.26
C PRO A 253 -18.83 -15.62 -0.87
N ASP A 254 -18.84 -15.80 -2.21
CA ASP A 254 -19.74 -16.73 -2.89
C ASP A 254 -19.39 -18.18 -2.54
N ALA A 255 -18.12 -18.57 -2.67
CA ALA A 255 -17.66 -19.91 -2.33
C ALA A 255 -17.83 -20.22 -0.83
N TRP A 256 -17.61 -19.23 0.04
CA TRP A 256 -17.75 -19.37 1.49
C TRP A 256 -19.21 -19.43 1.95
N ARG A 257 -20.16 -19.09 1.08
CA ARG A 257 -21.57 -18.83 1.42
C ARG A 257 -21.70 -17.80 2.56
N ASN A 258 -20.84 -16.78 2.54
CA ASN A 258 -20.74 -15.76 3.57
C ASN A 258 -20.52 -14.38 2.93
N LYS A 259 -21.62 -13.66 2.71
CA LYS A 259 -21.62 -12.29 2.16
C LYS A 259 -21.69 -11.21 3.25
N SER A 260 -21.23 -11.51 4.46
CA SER A 260 -21.31 -10.52 5.55
C SER A 260 -20.29 -9.40 5.39
N LEU A 261 -20.70 -8.18 5.76
CA LEU A 261 -19.86 -6.99 5.76
C LEU A 261 -18.54 -7.23 6.51
N ARG A 262 -17.40 -7.08 5.82
CA ARG A 262 -16.05 -7.34 6.35
C ARG A 262 -15.85 -8.77 6.88
N GLY A 263 -16.74 -9.69 6.52
CA GLY A 263 -16.81 -11.03 7.08
C GLY A 263 -15.88 -12.01 6.38
N ILE A 264 -15.15 -12.80 7.17
CA ILE A 264 -14.41 -13.97 6.73
C ILE A 264 -14.77 -15.10 7.72
N PRO A 265 -15.10 -16.32 7.26
CA PRO A 265 -15.28 -17.46 8.16
C PRO A 265 -14.01 -17.68 9.02
N PRO A 266 -14.11 -17.92 10.34
CA PRO A 266 -12.93 -18.06 11.22
C PRO A 266 -11.94 -19.17 10.82
N THR A 267 -12.39 -20.13 10.03
CA THR A 267 -11.57 -21.24 9.48
C THR A 267 -10.73 -20.82 8.29
N VAL A 268 -11.13 -19.79 7.52
CA VAL A 268 -10.43 -19.38 6.29
C VAL A 268 -8.98 -18.97 6.53
N PRO A 269 -8.65 -18.14 7.55
CA PRO A 269 -7.26 -17.81 7.85
C PRO A 269 -6.38 -19.02 8.23
N ARG A 270 -6.99 -20.16 8.60
CA ARG A 270 -6.31 -21.39 9.04
C ARG A 270 -6.12 -22.41 7.92
N ARG A 271 -6.37 -22.03 6.66
CA ARG A 271 -6.21 -22.89 5.47
C ARG A 271 -4.89 -22.70 4.73
N ILE A 272 -3.95 -22.00 5.35
CA ILE A 272 -2.58 -21.84 4.87
C ILE A 272 -1.63 -21.95 6.06
N VAL A 273 -0.55 -22.71 5.88
CA VAL A 273 0.58 -22.82 6.81
C VAL A 273 1.87 -22.90 5.99
N ALA A 274 3.00 -22.50 6.56
CA ALA A 274 4.30 -22.57 5.89
C ALA A 274 5.38 -23.05 6.86
N GLU A 275 6.29 -23.91 6.39
CA GLU A 275 7.42 -24.42 7.17
C GLU A 275 8.62 -24.56 6.23
N GLY A 276 9.72 -23.88 6.56
CA GLY A 276 10.95 -23.91 5.75
C GLY A 276 10.73 -23.54 4.28
N ASP A 277 10.92 -24.51 3.39
CA ASP A 277 10.81 -24.38 1.93
C ASP A 277 9.47 -24.89 1.37
N ARG A 278 8.44 -25.03 2.21
CA ARG A 278 7.09 -25.47 1.81
C ARG A 278 6.00 -24.52 2.29
N VAL A 279 4.95 -24.41 1.49
CA VAL A 279 3.67 -23.80 1.88
C VAL A 279 2.53 -24.78 1.58
N MET A 280 1.68 -25.03 2.57
CA MET A 280 0.55 -25.94 2.47
C MET A 280 -0.74 -25.13 2.51
N VAL A 281 -1.60 -25.34 1.50
CA VAL A 281 -2.75 -24.47 1.27
C VAL A 281 -3.84 -25.19 0.48
N THR A 282 -5.10 -24.79 0.68
CA THR A 282 -6.20 -25.21 -0.22
C THR A 282 -6.30 -24.24 -1.41
N LEU A 283 -6.02 -24.70 -2.64
CA LEU A 283 -6.12 -23.90 -3.88
C LEU A 283 -7.56 -23.79 -4.42
N GLY A 284 -8.50 -23.57 -3.50
CA GLY A 284 -9.94 -23.47 -3.72
C GLY A 284 -10.68 -23.79 -2.43
N TYR A 285 -11.89 -23.27 -2.21
CA TYR A 285 -12.55 -23.42 -0.90
C TYR A 285 -12.94 -24.86 -0.55
N ALA A 286 -13.22 -25.70 -1.55
CA ALA A 286 -13.49 -27.13 -1.38
C ALA A 286 -12.32 -28.03 -1.86
N ALA A 287 -11.25 -27.44 -2.38
CA ALA A 287 -10.11 -28.19 -2.92
C ALA A 287 -9.37 -28.96 -1.82
N PRO A 288 -8.69 -30.07 -2.16
CA PRO A 288 -7.74 -30.70 -1.27
C PRO A 288 -6.56 -29.76 -0.94
N VAL A 289 -5.82 -30.11 0.10
CA VAL A 289 -4.61 -29.39 0.50
C VAL A 289 -3.48 -29.73 -0.48
N SER A 290 -2.89 -28.69 -1.06
CA SER A 290 -1.69 -28.77 -1.89
C SER A 290 -0.46 -28.39 -1.07
N ILE A 291 0.63 -29.10 -1.26
CA ILE A 291 1.96 -28.77 -0.76
C ILE A 291 2.72 -28.15 -1.92
N LEU A 292 3.12 -26.89 -1.78
CA LEU A 292 3.82 -26.14 -2.82
C LEU A 292 5.28 -25.93 -2.42
N ASP A 293 6.17 -25.92 -3.42
CA ASP A 293 7.51 -25.37 -3.28
C ASP A 293 7.42 -23.86 -2.98
N ALA A 294 7.95 -23.43 -1.84
CA ALA A 294 7.84 -22.06 -1.37
C ALA A 294 8.49 -21.02 -2.31
N ALA A 295 9.53 -21.42 -3.05
CA ALA A 295 10.28 -20.52 -3.91
C ALA A 295 9.60 -20.28 -5.27
N THR A 296 8.84 -21.26 -5.78
CA THR A 296 8.27 -21.24 -7.13
C THR A 296 6.74 -21.28 -7.19
N GLY A 297 6.08 -21.65 -6.08
CA GLY A 297 4.62 -21.82 -6.03
C GLY A 297 4.10 -23.07 -6.72
N LYS A 298 5.00 -23.90 -7.30
CA LYS A 298 4.61 -25.13 -7.97
C LYS A 298 4.19 -26.19 -6.95
N ALA A 299 3.06 -26.83 -7.20
CA ALA A 299 2.62 -27.98 -6.41
C ALA A 299 3.63 -29.12 -6.56
N VAL A 300 4.12 -29.62 -5.43
CA VAL A 300 5.01 -30.79 -5.35
C VAL A 300 4.28 -32.03 -4.87
N ALA A 301 3.17 -31.87 -4.15
CA ALA A 301 2.30 -32.95 -3.73
C ALA A 301 0.89 -32.44 -3.40
N THR A 302 -0.08 -33.35 -3.39
CA THR A 302 -1.46 -33.09 -2.93
C THR A 302 -1.80 -34.10 -1.84
N CYS A 303 -2.35 -33.64 -0.73
CA CYS A 303 -2.86 -34.51 0.33
C CYS A 303 -4.24 -35.00 -0.08
N GLU A 304 -4.32 -36.17 -0.70
CA GLU A 304 -5.60 -36.73 -1.14
C GLU A 304 -6.60 -36.94 0.01
N ALA A 305 -7.88 -37.01 -0.33
CA ALA A 305 -9.00 -37.11 0.61
C ALA A 305 -9.18 -35.93 1.59
N THR A 306 -8.46 -34.80 1.41
CA THR A 306 -8.59 -33.60 2.26
C THR A 306 -9.52 -32.52 1.69
N GLY A 307 -10.30 -32.82 0.65
CA GLY A 307 -11.30 -31.89 0.09
C GLY A 307 -12.22 -31.30 1.17
N GLY A 308 -12.36 -29.98 1.18
CA GLY A 308 -13.14 -29.25 2.17
C GLY A 308 -12.44 -29.04 3.52
N ALA A 309 -11.12 -29.25 3.62
CA ALA A 309 -10.30 -29.01 4.81
C ALA A 309 -10.61 -27.66 5.46
N GLN A 310 -10.87 -27.64 6.77
CA GLN A 310 -11.28 -26.43 7.49
C GLN A 310 -10.12 -25.76 8.23
N GLU A 311 -9.08 -26.50 8.57
CA GLU A 311 -7.96 -26.03 9.39
C GLU A 311 -6.72 -26.89 9.15
N LEU A 312 -5.55 -26.24 9.04
CA LEU A 312 -4.25 -26.85 8.82
C LEU A 312 -3.29 -26.51 9.97
N ARG A 313 -2.47 -27.47 10.39
CA ARG A 313 -1.35 -27.26 11.33
C ARG A 313 -0.14 -28.01 10.84
N VAL A 314 1.04 -27.42 10.93
CA VAL A 314 2.31 -28.12 10.71
C VAL A 314 3.18 -28.00 11.95
N CYS A 315 3.69 -29.12 12.42
CA CYS A 315 4.55 -29.22 13.59
C CYS A 315 5.50 -30.40 13.37
N ASP A 316 6.79 -30.24 13.64
CA ASP A 316 7.81 -31.29 13.53
C ASP A 316 7.77 -32.09 12.21
N GLY A 317 7.52 -31.41 11.09
CA GLY A 317 7.40 -32.03 9.77
C GLY A 317 6.12 -32.86 9.54
N VAL A 318 5.10 -32.72 10.40
CA VAL A 318 3.79 -33.38 10.26
C VAL A 318 2.70 -32.34 10.01
N LEU A 319 1.99 -32.48 8.89
CA LEU A 319 0.82 -31.70 8.52
C LEU A 319 -0.45 -32.36 9.05
N LEU A 320 -1.16 -31.69 9.96
CA LEU A 320 -2.50 -32.05 10.41
C LEU A 320 -3.55 -31.29 9.61
N VAL A 321 -4.57 -32.01 9.16
CA VAL A 321 -5.68 -31.49 8.39
C VAL A 321 -6.99 -31.83 9.11
N ARG A 322 -7.73 -30.82 9.51
CA ARG A 322 -9.11 -30.98 9.99
C ARG A 322 -10.07 -30.99 8.82
N LYS A 323 -10.84 -32.06 8.67
CA LYS A 323 -11.87 -32.22 7.64
C LYS A 323 -13.25 -32.33 8.28
N GLY A 324 -14.20 -31.53 7.82
CA GLY A 324 -15.57 -31.55 8.35
C GLY A 324 -15.64 -31.20 9.84
N THR A 325 -16.57 -31.83 10.56
CA THR A 325 -16.79 -31.62 11.99
C THR A 325 -16.02 -32.60 12.88
N ASP A 326 -15.49 -33.67 12.31
CA ASP A 326 -15.00 -34.83 13.05
C ASP A 326 -13.72 -35.48 12.51
N GLY A 327 -13.24 -35.14 11.32
CA GLY A 327 -12.03 -35.76 10.75
C GLY A 327 -10.75 -35.01 11.10
N ILE A 328 -9.72 -35.76 11.53
CA ILE A 328 -8.33 -35.30 11.62
C ILE A 328 -7.45 -36.27 10.82
N ILE A 329 -6.68 -35.75 9.88
CA ILE A 329 -5.77 -36.56 9.05
C ILE A 329 -4.36 -35.98 9.18
N ALA A 330 -3.37 -36.83 9.43
CA ALA A 330 -1.98 -36.44 9.50
C ALA A 330 -1.20 -36.92 8.28
N PHE A 331 -0.33 -36.07 7.76
CA PHE A 331 0.54 -36.34 6.64
C PHE A 331 1.97 -35.95 6.98
N ASP A 332 2.93 -36.63 6.36
CA ASP A 332 4.28 -36.10 6.25
C ASP A 332 4.25 -34.80 5.42
N ALA A 333 4.75 -33.72 6.01
CA ALA A 333 4.65 -32.36 5.45
C ALA A 333 5.46 -32.15 4.17
N LYS A 334 6.39 -33.05 3.85
CA LYS A 334 7.24 -32.96 2.66
C LYS A 334 6.75 -33.83 1.51
N THR A 335 6.29 -35.03 1.83
CA THR A 335 5.95 -36.09 0.86
C THR A 335 4.45 -36.28 0.65
N ALA A 336 3.60 -35.64 1.48
CA ALA A 336 2.15 -35.87 1.53
C ALA A 336 1.75 -37.34 1.81
N ARG A 337 2.66 -38.16 2.35
CA ARG A 337 2.32 -39.52 2.78
C ARG A 337 1.42 -39.46 4.01
N LYS A 338 0.22 -40.05 3.92
CA LYS A 338 -0.69 -40.18 5.09
C LYS A 338 0.01 -40.99 6.18
N LEU A 339 0.03 -40.46 7.40
CA LEU A 339 0.58 -41.11 8.58
C LEU A 339 -0.52 -41.82 9.38
N TRP A 340 -1.61 -41.11 9.64
CA TRP A 340 -2.77 -41.63 10.35
C TRP A 340 -4.00 -40.77 10.09
N GLU A 341 -5.16 -41.30 10.45
CA GLU A 341 -6.46 -40.64 10.35
C GLU A 341 -7.30 -41.02 11.57
N LYS A 342 -8.06 -40.06 12.11
CA LYS A 342 -8.93 -40.24 13.27
C LYS A 342 -10.24 -39.50 13.06
N THR A 343 -11.33 -40.12 13.54
CA THR A 343 -12.66 -39.51 13.59
C THR A 343 -13.03 -39.25 15.05
N ASP A 344 -13.16 -37.98 15.41
CA ASP A 344 -13.54 -37.50 16.73
C ASP A 344 -14.32 -36.19 16.56
N ALA A 345 -15.46 -36.03 17.24
CA ALA A 345 -16.32 -34.83 17.15
C ALA A 345 -15.64 -33.55 17.69
N LEU A 346 -14.69 -33.04 16.91
CA LEU A 346 -13.75 -31.99 17.23
C LEU A 346 -14.42 -30.61 17.23
N SER A 347 -14.36 -29.93 18.38
CA SER A 347 -14.75 -28.52 18.49
C SER A 347 -13.93 -27.66 17.52
N ALA A 348 -14.63 -26.81 16.76
CA ALA A 348 -13.99 -25.92 15.79
C ALA A 348 -12.94 -25.01 16.46
N LEU A 349 -11.83 -24.79 15.76
CA LEU A 349 -10.71 -23.91 16.17
C LEU A 349 -9.90 -24.39 17.39
N SER A 350 -10.15 -25.61 17.89
CA SER A 350 -9.44 -26.16 19.05
C SER A 350 -8.19 -26.98 18.70
N LEU A 351 -7.90 -27.24 17.42
CA LEU A 351 -6.72 -28.02 17.04
C LEU A 351 -5.43 -27.24 17.29
N ALA A 352 -4.53 -27.80 18.10
CA ALA A 352 -3.19 -27.29 18.39
C ALA A 352 -2.16 -28.43 18.33
N ALA A 353 -0.89 -28.10 18.09
CA ALA A 353 0.22 -29.03 18.18
C ALA A 353 1.49 -28.34 18.67
N GLN A 354 2.31 -29.07 19.43
CA GLN A 354 3.62 -28.63 19.93
C GLN A 354 4.41 -29.87 20.37
N ASP A 355 5.73 -29.88 20.13
CA ASP A 355 6.68 -30.88 20.64
C ASP A 355 6.20 -32.34 20.51
N GLY A 356 5.89 -32.77 19.28
CA GLY A 356 5.47 -34.14 18.98
C GLY A 356 4.07 -34.52 19.48
N ARG A 357 3.23 -33.56 19.87
CA ARG A 357 1.88 -33.82 20.41
C ARG A 357 0.80 -33.00 19.72
N VAL A 358 -0.40 -33.56 19.65
CA VAL A 358 -1.62 -32.91 19.15
C VAL A 358 -2.58 -32.73 20.31
N PHE A 359 -3.24 -31.58 20.37
CA PHE A 359 -4.24 -31.26 21.39
C PHE A 359 -5.51 -30.76 20.73
N TYR A 360 -6.66 -31.22 21.21
CA TYR A 360 -7.95 -30.75 20.73
C TYR A 360 -9.11 -31.06 21.68
N GLN A 361 -10.23 -30.37 21.51
CA GLN A 361 -11.42 -30.60 22.33
C GLN A 361 -12.43 -31.53 21.64
N VAL A 362 -12.93 -32.51 22.41
CA VAL A 362 -14.09 -33.35 22.06
C VAL A 362 -15.12 -33.24 23.17
N GLY A 363 -16.30 -32.71 22.87
CA GLY A 363 -17.35 -32.49 23.86
C GLY A 363 -16.86 -31.61 25.02
N LYS A 364 -16.81 -32.15 26.24
CA LYS A 364 -16.30 -31.47 27.44
C LYS A 364 -14.83 -31.82 27.76
N ALA A 365 -14.14 -32.63 26.96
CA ALA A 365 -12.78 -33.09 27.24
C ALA A 365 -11.74 -32.47 26.29
N VAL A 366 -10.50 -32.39 26.75
CA VAL A 366 -9.32 -32.20 25.90
C VAL A 366 -8.61 -33.53 25.72
N THR A 367 -8.26 -33.84 24.48
CA THR A 367 -7.57 -35.06 24.08
C THR A 367 -6.15 -34.70 23.64
N CYS A 368 -5.19 -35.54 24.00
CA CYS A 368 -3.81 -35.47 23.52
C CYS A 368 -3.44 -36.72 22.75
N LEU A 369 -2.90 -36.54 21.55
CA LEU A 369 -2.35 -37.61 20.74
C LEU A 369 -0.84 -37.44 20.55
N ASP A 370 -0.16 -38.55 20.31
CA ASP A 370 1.15 -38.54 19.67
C ASP A 370 1.03 -38.07 18.23
N LEU A 371 1.84 -37.10 17.83
CA LEU A 371 1.76 -36.42 16.54
C LEU A 371 2.05 -37.34 15.36
N LYS A 372 2.97 -38.30 15.51
CA LYS A 372 3.41 -39.15 14.41
C LYS A 372 2.55 -40.39 14.23
N THR A 373 1.97 -40.90 15.30
CA THR A 373 1.22 -42.16 15.31
C THR A 373 -0.30 -41.98 15.46
N GLY A 374 -0.76 -40.83 15.95
CA GLY A 374 -2.17 -40.58 16.25
C GLY A 374 -2.69 -41.33 17.47
N LYS A 375 -1.81 -42.05 18.20
CA LYS A 375 -2.17 -42.78 19.41
C LYS A 375 -2.58 -41.80 20.50
N GLU A 376 -3.71 -42.06 21.14
CA GLU A 376 -4.14 -41.29 22.31
C GLU A 376 -3.17 -41.51 23.47
N LEU A 377 -2.64 -40.41 24.00
CA LEU A 377 -1.73 -40.40 25.14
C LEU A 377 -2.49 -40.16 26.44
N TRP A 378 -3.47 -39.26 26.41
CA TRP A 378 -4.37 -39.01 27.53
C TRP A 378 -5.60 -38.21 27.06
N LYS A 379 -6.64 -38.24 27.91
CA LYS A 379 -7.86 -37.45 27.75
C LYS A 379 -8.30 -36.92 29.11
N THR A 380 -8.56 -35.62 29.17
CA THR A 380 -8.85 -34.92 30.44
C THR A 380 -10.20 -34.22 30.35
N GLN A 381 -11.10 -34.57 31.26
CA GLN A 381 -12.46 -34.05 31.33
C GLN A 381 -12.50 -32.64 31.94
N ALA A 382 -13.31 -31.74 31.38
CA ALA A 382 -13.62 -30.48 32.04
C ALA A 382 -14.39 -30.72 33.35
N PRO A 383 -14.11 -29.96 34.41
CA PRO A 383 -14.90 -29.99 35.64
C PRO A 383 -16.34 -29.57 35.34
N GLU A 384 -17.30 -30.08 36.12
CA GLU A 384 -18.68 -29.65 35.97
C GLU A 384 -18.83 -28.14 36.25
N PRO A 385 -19.63 -27.42 35.43
CA PRO A 385 -19.85 -26.00 35.62
C PRO A 385 -20.49 -25.74 36.99
N ALA A 386 -20.17 -24.59 37.59
CA ALA A 386 -20.89 -24.13 38.77
C ALA A 386 -22.39 -24.02 38.45
N LYS A 387 -23.28 -24.48 39.34
CA LYS A 387 -24.74 -24.33 39.18
C LYS A 387 -25.06 -22.86 38.92
N THR A 388 -25.60 -22.53 37.75
CA THR A 388 -26.13 -21.18 37.49
C THR A 388 -27.32 -20.92 38.42
N PRO A 389 -27.45 -19.72 39.02
CA PRO A 389 -28.67 -19.35 39.72
C PRO A 389 -29.87 -19.49 38.79
N ALA A 390 -31.00 -19.96 39.32
CA ALA A 390 -32.25 -20.04 38.57
C ALA A 390 -32.57 -18.67 37.96
N VAL A 391 -32.85 -18.64 36.66
CA VAL A 391 -33.30 -17.41 35.98
C VAL A 391 -34.63 -17.02 36.59
N THR A 392 -34.70 -15.86 37.24
CA THR A 392 -35.96 -15.30 37.74
C THR A 392 -36.96 -15.15 36.59
N PRO A 393 -38.24 -15.52 36.79
CA PRO A 393 -39.26 -15.36 35.76
C PRO A 393 -39.33 -13.91 35.29
N ARG A 394 -39.42 -13.73 33.99
CA ARG A 394 -39.24 -12.46 33.32
C ARG A 394 -40.51 -11.62 33.42
N LYS A 395 -40.42 -10.33 33.79
CA LYS A 395 -41.55 -9.40 33.69
C LYS A 395 -42.01 -9.28 32.21
N PRO A 396 -43.32 -9.34 31.90
CA PRO A 396 -43.84 -9.07 30.56
C PRO A 396 -43.38 -7.67 30.08
N GLY A 397 -42.91 -7.56 28.84
CA GLY A 397 -42.51 -6.29 28.21
C GLY A 397 -41.01 -5.93 28.23
N ALA A 398 -40.14 -6.67 28.93
CA ALA A 398 -38.70 -6.39 28.91
C ALA A 398 -38.06 -6.72 27.53
N LYS A 399 -37.42 -5.74 26.87
CA LYS A 399 -36.68 -5.92 25.60
C LYS A 399 -35.74 -7.13 25.70
N LYS A 400 -35.69 -7.99 24.67
CA LYS A 400 -34.75 -9.13 24.63
C LYS A 400 -33.34 -8.61 24.90
N PRO A 401 -32.62 -9.09 25.93
CA PRO A 401 -31.20 -8.81 26.01
C PRO A 401 -30.58 -9.30 24.70
N ARG A 402 -29.73 -8.48 24.09
CA ARG A 402 -28.91 -8.93 22.97
C ARG A 402 -28.21 -10.20 23.45
N ARG A 403 -28.48 -11.35 22.81
CA ARG A 403 -27.75 -12.58 23.10
C ARG A 403 -26.26 -12.21 23.10
N PRO A 404 -25.48 -12.50 24.15
CA PRO A 404 -24.04 -12.38 24.04
C PRO A 404 -23.64 -13.14 22.77
N ARG A 405 -22.87 -12.50 21.89
CA ARG A 405 -22.27 -13.20 20.76
C ARG A 405 -21.59 -14.43 21.35
N ARG A 406 -22.06 -15.64 21.03
CA ARG A 406 -21.39 -16.87 21.45
C ARG A 406 -19.96 -16.78 20.92
N SER A 407 -19.00 -16.54 21.81
CA SER A 407 -17.59 -16.81 21.51
C SER A 407 -17.48 -18.28 21.08
N PRO A 408 -16.60 -18.64 20.14
CA PRO A 408 -16.28 -20.05 19.92
C PRO A 408 -15.94 -20.65 21.28
N SER A 409 -16.71 -21.65 21.69
CA SER A 409 -16.84 -22.15 23.06
C SER A 409 -15.68 -23.05 23.50
N SER A 410 -14.51 -22.91 22.87
CA SER A 410 -13.35 -23.79 23.03
C SER A 410 -12.05 -23.11 22.57
N LEU A 411 -11.15 -22.80 23.51
CA LEU A 411 -9.75 -22.50 23.19
C LEU A 411 -8.87 -23.57 23.81
N VAL A 412 -8.04 -24.20 22.97
CA VAL A 412 -6.94 -25.08 23.37
C VAL A 412 -5.65 -24.42 22.88
N LEU A 413 -4.77 -24.11 23.82
CA LEU A 413 -3.50 -23.45 23.58
C LEU A 413 -2.39 -24.28 24.23
N ALA A 414 -1.39 -24.68 23.44
CA ALA A 414 -0.19 -25.33 23.96
C ALA A 414 0.87 -24.26 24.29
N CYS A 415 1.53 -24.40 25.44
CA CYS A 415 2.57 -23.47 25.86
C CYS A 415 3.59 -24.19 26.76
N GLY A 416 4.70 -24.63 26.15
CA GLY A 416 5.75 -25.34 26.88
C GLY A 416 5.25 -26.65 27.48
N ASP A 417 5.33 -26.81 28.79
CA ASP A 417 4.92 -28.02 29.50
C ASP A 417 3.40 -28.11 29.81
N ARG A 418 2.61 -27.14 29.32
CA ARG A 418 1.20 -26.96 29.66
C ARG A 418 0.30 -26.83 28.45
N VAL A 419 -0.95 -27.28 28.62
CA VAL A 419 -2.08 -26.98 27.74
C VAL A 419 -3.10 -26.18 28.51
N LEU A 420 -3.45 -25.01 27.99
CA LEU A 420 -4.55 -24.21 28.49
C LEU A 420 -5.84 -24.60 27.79
N PHE A 421 -6.88 -24.82 28.60
CA PHE A 421 -8.19 -25.21 28.13
C PHE A 421 -9.27 -24.32 28.73
N ASP A 422 -9.93 -23.53 27.88
CA ASP A 422 -11.09 -22.73 28.26
C ASP A 422 -12.40 -23.47 27.93
N GLY A 423 -12.78 -24.37 28.83
CA GLY A 423 -13.90 -25.31 28.68
C GLY A 423 -15.15 -24.93 29.51
N PRO A 424 -16.28 -25.64 29.35
CA PRO A 424 -17.55 -25.33 30.02
C PRO A 424 -17.46 -25.18 31.55
N GLY A 425 -16.50 -25.84 32.21
CA GLY A 425 -16.24 -25.76 33.66
C GLY A 425 -15.40 -24.56 34.12
N GLY A 426 -14.81 -23.80 33.19
CA GLY A 426 -13.84 -22.74 33.45
C GLY A 426 -12.47 -23.03 32.82
N LEU A 427 -11.50 -22.17 33.13
CA LEU A 427 -10.13 -22.26 32.62
C LEU A 427 -9.31 -23.30 33.40
N GLN A 428 -8.60 -24.17 32.68
CA GLN A 428 -7.69 -25.17 33.23
C GLN A 428 -6.29 -25.05 32.63
N ALA A 429 -5.27 -25.36 33.43
CA ALA A 429 -3.96 -25.75 32.91
C ALA A 429 -3.74 -27.23 33.14
N ILE A 430 -3.35 -27.94 32.10
CA ILE A 430 -3.15 -29.38 32.08
C ILE A 430 -1.69 -29.66 31.73
N ALA A 431 -1.04 -30.58 32.45
CA ALA A 431 0.33 -30.99 32.16
C ALA A 431 0.39 -31.74 30.83
N VAL A 432 1.23 -31.29 29.90
CA VAL A 432 1.37 -31.88 28.55
C VAL A 432 1.74 -33.36 28.61
N LYS A 433 2.65 -33.75 29.52
CA LYS A 433 3.15 -35.12 29.60
C LYS A 433 2.13 -36.12 30.12
N THR A 434 1.35 -35.75 31.13
CA THR A 434 0.54 -36.69 31.91
C THR A 434 -0.98 -36.52 31.74
N GLY A 435 -1.44 -35.39 31.19
CA GLY A 435 -2.87 -35.06 31.16
C GLY A 435 -3.45 -34.66 32.52
N LYS A 436 -2.62 -34.58 33.58
CA LYS A 436 -3.07 -34.17 34.90
C LYS A 436 -3.38 -32.68 34.91
N THR A 437 -4.59 -32.32 35.35
CA THR A 437 -4.95 -30.93 35.65
C THR A 437 -4.04 -30.40 36.76
N LEU A 438 -3.29 -29.35 36.46
CA LEU A 438 -2.40 -28.68 37.40
C LEU A 438 -3.17 -27.70 38.29
N TRP A 439 -4.07 -26.93 37.68
CA TRP A 439 -4.99 -26.04 38.39
C TRP A 439 -6.25 -25.79 37.56
N THR A 440 -7.29 -25.28 38.22
CA THR A 440 -8.59 -24.96 37.60
C THR A 440 -9.15 -23.68 38.21
N LEU A 441 -9.60 -22.76 37.36
CA LEU A 441 -10.35 -21.57 37.76
C LEU A 441 -11.82 -21.77 37.40
N LYS A 442 -12.57 -22.38 38.33
CA LYS A 442 -13.98 -22.75 38.14
C LYS A 442 -14.83 -21.52 37.80
N GLY A 443 -15.66 -21.64 36.76
CA GLY A 443 -16.57 -20.57 36.31
C GLY A 443 -15.88 -19.33 35.70
N LYS A 444 -14.53 -19.25 35.75
CA LYS A 444 -13.77 -18.20 35.10
C LYS A 444 -13.46 -18.62 33.67
N ARG A 445 -13.92 -17.81 32.72
CA ARG A 445 -13.62 -17.97 31.29
C ARG A 445 -12.55 -16.97 30.88
N LEU A 446 -11.76 -17.32 29.87
CA LEU A 446 -10.88 -16.32 29.25
C LEU A 446 -11.73 -15.26 28.55
N GLY A 447 -11.44 -13.99 28.84
CA GLY A 447 -12.08 -12.86 28.19
C GLY A 447 -11.28 -12.40 26.98
N GLY A 448 -11.96 -12.05 25.88
CA GLY A 448 -11.30 -11.40 24.74
C GLY A 448 -10.33 -12.31 23.98
N GLU A 449 -9.08 -11.86 23.84
CA GLU A 449 -8.02 -12.43 22.99
C GLU A 449 -6.82 -12.84 23.87
N PRO A 450 -6.81 -14.05 24.44
CA PRO A 450 -5.76 -14.47 25.36
C PRO A 450 -4.49 -14.93 24.65
N PHE A 451 -3.34 -14.74 25.29
CA PHE A 451 -2.04 -15.24 24.82
C PHE A 451 -1.12 -15.49 26.01
N VAL A 452 -0.10 -16.33 25.80
CA VAL A 452 0.85 -16.75 26.84
C VAL A 452 2.23 -16.21 26.54
N ALA A 453 2.73 -15.33 27.41
CA ALA A 453 4.05 -14.74 27.30
C ALA A 453 4.63 -14.47 28.69
N GLN A 454 5.95 -14.63 28.85
CA GLN A 454 6.66 -14.38 30.12
C GLN A 454 6.05 -15.12 31.33
N GLY A 455 5.68 -16.40 31.14
CA GLY A 455 5.07 -17.21 32.21
C GLY A 455 3.69 -16.75 32.65
N LYS A 456 3.02 -15.89 31.89
CA LYS A 456 1.71 -15.31 32.22
C LYS A 456 0.71 -15.49 31.08
N ILE A 457 -0.55 -15.69 31.45
CA ILE A 457 -1.70 -15.68 30.56
C ILE A 457 -2.25 -14.26 30.55
N TRP A 458 -2.08 -13.56 29.44
CA TRP A 458 -2.50 -12.18 29.27
C TRP A 458 -3.84 -12.10 28.57
N GLN A 459 -4.65 -11.12 28.97
CA GLN A 459 -5.92 -10.80 28.30
C GLN A 459 -6.23 -9.32 28.46
N ARG A 460 -7.02 -8.77 27.53
CA ARG A 460 -7.46 -7.39 27.61
C ARG A 460 -8.41 -7.18 28.80
N SER A 461 -8.17 -6.14 29.61
CA SER A 461 -9.03 -5.76 30.73
C SER A 461 -9.15 -4.25 30.86
N GLY A 462 -10.35 -3.70 30.61
CA GLY A 462 -10.59 -2.26 30.71
C GLY A 462 -9.66 -1.42 29.81
N ARG A 463 -8.87 -0.53 30.42
CA ARG A 463 -7.83 0.28 29.75
C ARG A 463 -6.41 -0.31 29.88
N GLY A 464 -6.28 -1.61 30.13
CA GLY A 464 -4.99 -2.27 30.27
C GLY A 464 -5.06 -3.75 29.91
N LEU A 465 -4.07 -4.50 30.38
CA LEU A 465 -3.98 -5.94 30.29
C LEU A 465 -4.00 -6.52 31.70
N SER A 466 -4.83 -7.52 31.93
CA SER A 466 -4.73 -8.35 33.13
C SER A 466 -3.92 -9.60 32.82
N SER A 467 -3.30 -10.16 33.85
CA SER A 467 -2.53 -11.38 33.73
C SER A 467 -2.92 -12.41 34.79
N ILE A 468 -2.71 -13.68 34.45
CA ILE A 468 -2.81 -14.81 35.35
C ILE A 468 -1.47 -15.52 35.29
N ASP A 469 -0.86 -15.80 36.44
CA ASP A 469 0.36 -16.59 36.50
C ASP A 469 0.11 -18.00 35.94
N LEU A 470 0.89 -18.42 34.94
CA LEU A 470 0.67 -19.69 34.23
C LEU A 470 0.94 -20.90 35.15
N ALA A 471 1.88 -20.75 36.08
CA ALA A 471 2.29 -21.84 36.96
C ALA A 471 1.20 -22.18 37.98
N THR A 472 0.58 -21.14 38.56
CA THR A 472 -0.30 -21.24 39.73
C THR A 472 -1.78 -20.98 39.45
N GLY A 473 -2.12 -20.34 38.33
CA GLY A 473 -3.48 -19.90 38.01
C GLY A 473 -3.95 -18.69 38.82
N ARG A 474 -3.08 -18.08 39.64
CA ARG A 474 -3.42 -16.91 40.45
C ARG A 474 -3.36 -15.62 39.61
N PRO A 475 -4.17 -14.59 39.92
CA PRO A 475 -4.00 -13.27 39.32
C PRO A 475 -2.55 -12.79 39.50
N ALA A 476 -2.00 -12.19 38.44
CA ALA A 476 -0.68 -11.57 38.46
C ALA A 476 -0.80 -10.08 38.09
N ASP A 477 0.31 -9.35 38.18
CA ASP A 477 0.31 -7.89 38.01
C ASP A 477 -0.26 -7.47 36.65
N PRO A 478 -1.22 -6.53 36.64
CA PRO A 478 -1.75 -5.97 35.40
C PRO A 478 -0.74 -4.98 34.79
N VAL A 479 -0.84 -4.80 33.48
CA VAL A 479 -0.15 -3.71 32.76
C VAL A 479 -1.17 -2.63 32.42
N SER A 480 -0.89 -1.39 32.84
CA SER A 480 -1.68 -0.25 32.40
C SER A 480 -1.34 0.12 30.96
N ALA A 481 -2.38 0.38 30.15
CA ALA A 481 -2.27 0.92 28.80
C ALA A 481 -3.11 2.19 28.65
N ALA A 482 -3.40 2.88 29.76
CA ALA A 482 -4.29 4.04 29.79
C ALA A 482 -3.73 5.24 29.00
N ASP A 483 -2.41 5.29 28.81
CA ASP A 483 -1.68 6.32 28.06
C ASP A 483 -1.79 6.17 26.54
N VAL A 484 -2.08 4.96 26.05
CA VAL A 484 -2.31 4.66 24.62
C VAL A 484 -3.77 4.34 24.27
N PHE A 485 -4.59 3.94 25.25
CA PHE A 485 -6.03 3.74 25.08
C PHE A 485 -6.81 5.03 25.34
N THR A 486 -6.74 5.94 24.37
CA THR A 486 -7.31 7.29 24.45
C THR A 486 -8.74 7.41 23.86
N TRP A 487 -9.39 8.55 24.10
CA TRP A 487 -10.79 8.81 23.73
C TRP A 487 -11.08 8.69 22.22
N GLY A 488 -12.33 8.33 21.89
CA GLY A 488 -12.88 8.48 20.54
C GLY A 488 -12.75 7.23 19.66
N HIS A 489 -12.32 6.09 20.20
CA HIS A 489 -12.19 4.86 19.41
C HIS A 489 -12.39 3.56 20.21
N HIS A 490 -12.79 2.49 19.52
CA HIS A 490 -12.94 1.12 20.04
C HIS A 490 -11.99 0.14 19.31
N PRO A 491 -11.71 -1.06 19.86
CA PRO A 491 -10.91 -2.08 19.17
C PRO A 491 -11.37 -2.34 17.74
N ARG A 492 -10.41 -2.42 16.80
CA ARG A 492 -10.64 -2.62 15.38
C ARG A 492 -11.02 -4.08 15.09
N CYS A 493 -11.29 -4.37 13.81
CA CYS A 493 -11.93 -5.61 13.38
C CYS A 493 -10.98 -6.82 13.26
N TYR A 494 -9.88 -6.87 14.02
CA TYR A 494 -8.89 -7.95 14.02
C TYR A 494 -8.35 -8.15 15.43
N GLN A 495 -7.72 -9.30 15.69
CA GLN A 495 -7.21 -9.64 17.01
C GLN A 495 -5.80 -9.11 17.28
N SER A 496 -5.50 -8.91 18.56
CA SER A 496 -4.17 -8.58 19.07
C SER A 496 -3.17 -9.69 18.76
N LYS A 497 -1.92 -9.30 18.54
CA LYS A 497 -0.77 -10.21 18.38
C LYS A 497 0.29 -9.81 19.37
N ALA A 498 1.28 -10.65 19.64
CA ALA A 498 2.31 -10.32 20.61
C ALA A 498 3.69 -10.82 20.19
N THR A 499 4.68 -10.27 20.88
CA THR A 499 6.07 -10.74 20.94
C THR A 499 6.42 -10.98 22.41
N LYS A 500 7.65 -11.43 22.69
CA LYS A 500 8.16 -11.48 24.07
C LYS A 500 8.22 -10.12 24.77
N LYS A 501 8.20 -9.02 24.02
CA LYS A 501 8.33 -7.64 24.54
C LYS A 501 7.02 -6.88 24.59
N TYR A 502 6.15 -7.08 23.61
CA TYR A 502 4.97 -6.24 23.43
C TYR A 502 3.74 -7.05 23.08
N VAL A 503 2.60 -6.54 23.55
CA VAL A 503 1.28 -6.84 23.01
C VAL A 503 0.95 -5.77 22.00
N ILE A 504 0.76 -6.18 20.76
CA ILE A 504 0.48 -5.33 19.61
C ILE A 504 -1.04 -5.31 19.42
N THR A 505 -1.67 -4.23 19.86
CA THR A 505 -3.14 -4.15 19.94
C THR A 505 -3.75 -3.42 18.74
N PRO A 506 -5.03 -3.73 18.42
CA PRO A 506 -5.76 -3.13 17.32
C PRO A 506 -6.65 -1.97 17.78
N ASN A 507 -6.28 -1.18 18.81
CA ASN A 507 -7.23 -0.26 19.43
C ASN A 507 -7.65 0.88 18.49
N ARG A 508 -6.70 1.52 17.80
CA ARG A 508 -6.98 2.58 16.81
C ARG A 508 -6.17 2.42 15.54
N GLY A 509 -4.85 2.34 15.65
CA GLY A 509 -3.93 2.02 14.56
C GLY A 509 -3.20 0.73 14.90
N VAL A 510 -1.98 0.88 15.40
CA VAL A 510 -1.18 -0.17 16.03
C VAL A 510 -0.60 0.38 17.33
N GLU A 511 -0.90 -0.24 18.47
CA GLU A 511 -0.30 0.13 19.76
C GLU A 511 0.61 -0.97 20.29
N PHE A 512 1.77 -0.60 20.83
CA PHE A 512 2.69 -1.51 21.49
C PHE A 512 2.55 -1.31 23.00
N VAL A 513 1.85 -2.24 23.66
CA VAL A 513 1.75 -2.30 25.12
C VAL A 513 2.88 -3.18 25.64
N SER A 514 3.77 -2.62 26.44
CA SER A 514 4.97 -3.30 26.91
C SER A 514 4.67 -4.36 27.96
N LEU A 515 5.35 -5.49 27.85
CA LEU A 515 5.39 -6.55 28.85
C LEU A 515 6.68 -6.50 29.69
N THR A 516 7.68 -5.74 29.26
CA THR A 516 9.02 -5.65 29.89
C THR A 516 9.21 -4.39 30.72
N GLY A 517 8.17 -3.56 30.87
CA GLY A 517 8.25 -2.27 31.57
C GLY A 517 8.74 -1.11 30.69
N GLU A 518 9.12 -1.37 29.43
CA GLU A 518 9.32 -0.32 28.42
C GLU A 518 8.06 0.54 28.27
N LYS A 519 8.21 1.77 27.78
CA LYS A 519 7.06 2.69 27.66
C LYS A 519 6.12 2.23 26.53
N ASN A 520 4.80 2.32 26.73
CA ASN A 520 3.80 2.00 25.71
C ASN A 520 3.82 3.01 24.56
N SER A 521 3.63 2.55 23.32
CA SER A 521 3.56 3.45 22.16
C SER A 521 2.31 3.28 21.29
N GLN A 522 1.90 4.36 20.61
CA GLN A 522 0.71 4.39 19.76
C GLN A 522 1.01 4.94 18.36
N HIS A 523 0.73 4.16 17.32
CA HIS A 523 1.01 4.47 15.92
C HIS A 523 -0.28 4.51 15.11
N ASP A 524 -0.98 5.65 15.18
CA ASP A 524 -2.28 5.87 14.53
C ASP A 524 -2.15 6.02 12.99
N TRP A 525 -0.97 6.40 12.52
CA TRP A 525 -0.61 6.61 11.11
C TRP A 525 -0.44 5.30 10.32
N THR A 526 -0.56 4.13 10.96
CA THR A 526 -0.49 2.81 10.33
C THR A 526 -1.62 1.89 10.80
N ARG A 527 -1.97 0.87 10.00
CA ARG A 527 -3.17 0.03 10.27
C ARG A 527 -3.13 -1.34 9.59
N GLY A 528 -3.60 -2.37 10.32
CA GLY A 528 -3.83 -3.71 9.77
C GLY A 528 -5.16 -3.88 9.03
N ALA A 529 -5.21 -4.87 8.12
CA ALA A 529 -6.42 -5.22 7.38
C ALA A 529 -7.52 -5.80 8.29
N CYS A 530 -8.79 -5.66 7.89
CA CYS A 530 -9.90 -6.25 8.65
C CYS A 530 -9.74 -7.77 8.78
N LYS A 531 -10.17 -8.33 9.92
CA LYS A 531 -10.08 -9.76 10.31
C LYS A 531 -8.69 -10.27 10.60
N TYR A 532 -7.75 -10.14 9.67
CA TYR A 532 -6.39 -10.65 9.87
C TYR A 532 -5.52 -9.72 10.70
N GLY A 533 -5.47 -8.43 10.37
CA GLY A 533 -4.65 -7.43 11.07
C GLY A 533 -3.26 -7.20 10.49
N ILE A 534 -2.31 -6.95 11.38
CA ILE A 534 -0.85 -6.90 11.09
C ILE A 534 -0.21 -8.26 11.34
N MET A 535 1.03 -8.48 10.92
CA MET A 535 1.80 -9.66 11.29
C MET A 535 3.20 -9.26 11.76
N PRO A 536 3.62 -9.60 12.99
CA PRO A 536 5.01 -9.51 13.38
C PRO A 536 5.78 -10.75 12.86
N GLY A 537 6.98 -10.57 12.29
CA GLY A 537 7.89 -11.67 11.92
C GLY A 537 9.12 -11.17 11.16
N ASN A 538 10.19 -11.96 11.11
CA ASN A 538 11.47 -11.65 10.46
C ASN A 538 12.14 -10.34 10.94
N GLY A 539 11.86 -9.92 12.18
CA GLY A 539 12.29 -8.65 12.74
C GLY A 539 11.50 -7.44 12.24
N LEU A 540 10.40 -7.66 11.52
CA LEU A 540 9.60 -6.65 10.82
C LEU A 540 8.13 -6.70 11.25
N LEU A 541 7.45 -5.57 11.13
CA LEU A 541 6.00 -5.49 11.21
C LEU A 541 5.40 -5.39 9.81
N TYR A 542 4.69 -6.42 9.38
CA TYR A 542 3.97 -6.45 8.10
C TYR A 542 2.58 -5.83 8.24
N VAL A 543 2.33 -4.82 7.42
CA VAL A 543 1.11 -3.99 7.44
C VAL A 543 0.42 -4.10 6.07
N PRO A 544 -0.56 -5.01 5.92
CA PRO A 544 -1.25 -5.23 4.66
C PRO A 544 -2.25 -4.11 4.33
N PRO A 545 -2.64 -3.93 3.04
CA PRO A 545 -3.53 -2.87 2.61
C PRO A 545 -4.91 -2.96 3.28
N ASP A 546 -5.39 -1.85 3.85
CA ASP A 546 -6.66 -1.79 4.58
C ASP A 546 -7.65 -0.80 3.93
N PRO A 547 -8.97 -0.97 4.17
CA PRO A 547 -9.98 -0.14 3.53
C PRO A 547 -10.45 1.01 4.44
N CYS A 548 -9.64 1.45 5.41
CA CYS A 548 -10.03 2.50 6.35
C CYS A 548 -9.43 3.86 5.97
N PHE A 549 -10.26 4.89 5.86
CA PHE A 549 -9.87 6.28 5.55
C PHE A 549 -9.52 7.12 6.81
N CYS A 550 -9.11 6.50 7.92
CA CYS A 550 -8.78 7.30 9.10
C CYS A 550 -7.52 8.13 8.88
N PHE A 551 -7.47 9.31 9.50
CA PHE A 551 -6.36 10.27 9.43
C PHE A 551 -5.97 10.64 7.99
N PRO A 552 -6.89 11.23 7.20
CA PRO A 552 -6.61 11.61 5.82
C PRO A 552 -5.38 12.50 5.72
N GLY A 553 -4.58 12.28 4.68
CA GLY A 553 -3.29 12.97 4.47
C GLY A 553 -2.17 12.56 5.43
N VAL A 554 -2.38 11.64 6.38
CA VAL A 554 -1.35 11.22 7.36
C VAL A 554 -1.11 9.71 7.36
N LYS A 555 -2.18 8.91 7.30
CA LYS A 555 -2.06 7.45 7.33
C LYS A 555 -1.39 6.94 6.05
N ILE A 556 -0.33 6.16 6.20
CA ILE A 556 0.33 5.52 5.05
C ILE A 556 -0.54 4.41 4.43
N THR A 557 -0.35 4.14 3.14
CA THR A 557 -1.12 3.20 2.33
C THR A 557 -0.20 2.23 1.59
N GLY A 558 -0.75 1.11 1.08
CA GLY A 558 0.02 0.02 0.48
C GLY A 558 0.28 -1.15 1.43
N PHE A 559 0.92 -2.20 0.90
CA PHE A 559 1.45 -3.29 1.71
C PHE A 559 2.90 -2.97 2.08
N GLN A 560 3.18 -2.84 3.36
CA GLN A 560 4.47 -2.40 3.88
C GLN A 560 5.09 -3.40 4.86
N ALA A 561 6.41 -3.39 4.94
CA ALA A 561 7.14 -3.86 6.10
C ALA A 561 7.82 -2.68 6.80
N LEU A 562 7.68 -2.63 8.12
CA LEU A 562 8.24 -1.58 8.97
C LEU A 562 9.26 -2.16 9.95
N ALA A 563 10.35 -1.42 10.20
CA ALA A 563 11.38 -1.80 11.16
C ALA A 563 11.44 -0.82 12.34
N ALA A 564 11.74 -1.35 13.53
CA ALA A 564 11.89 -0.57 14.76
C ALA A 564 13.31 -0.01 14.98
N ARG A 565 14.33 -0.69 14.43
CA ARG A 565 15.73 -0.29 14.58
C ARG A 565 16.01 0.98 13.80
N ASP A 566 16.66 1.93 14.47
CA ASP A 566 17.15 3.15 13.85
C ASP A 566 18.58 2.93 13.40
N THR A 567 18.78 2.71 12.11
CA THR A 567 20.11 2.54 11.50
C THR A 567 20.61 3.82 10.83
N THR A 568 19.96 4.96 11.09
CA THR A 568 20.28 6.28 10.51
C THR A 568 21.65 6.83 10.91
N SER A 569 22.38 6.20 11.82
CA SER A 569 23.72 6.65 12.26
C SER A 569 24.82 6.59 11.20
N ARG A 570 24.49 6.35 9.93
CA ARG A 570 25.45 6.32 8.83
C ARG A 570 25.10 7.37 7.78
N GLU A 571 25.18 8.64 8.20
CA GLU A 571 25.39 9.77 7.30
C GLU A 571 26.55 9.43 6.35
N THR A 572 26.34 9.49 5.03
CA THR A 572 27.40 9.10 4.10
C THR A 572 28.48 10.16 3.95
N ALA A 573 29.70 9.65 3.83
CA ALA A 573 30.99 10.30 3.75
C ALA A 573 31.21 11.28 2.56
N SER A 574 30.19 11.63 1.76
CA SER A 574 30.32 12.59 0.67
C SER A 574 29.65 13.92 1.06
N GLY A 575 30.41 14.83 1.65
CA GLY A 575 29.93 16.14 2.12
C GLY A 575 29.29 17.06 1.07
N LEU A 576 29.29 16.69 -0.22
CA LEU A 576 28.70 17.49 -1.29
C LEU A 576 27.24 17.04 -1.57
N ARG A 577 26.28 17.94 -1.29
CA ARG A 577 24.86 17.77 -1.68
C ARG A 577 24.58 18.20 -3.12
N LEU A 578 25.39 19.09 -3.67
CA LEU A 578 25.22 19.66 -5.01
C LEU A 578 26.32 19.15 -5.93
N GLU A 579 25.92 18.57 -7.06
CA GLU A 579 26.81 18.17 -8.13
C GLU A 579 26.52 18.97 -9.39
N LYS A 580 27.57 19.52 -9.99
CA LYS A 580 27.49 20.31 -11.24
C LYS A 580 27.71 19.39 -12.43
N GLY A 581 26.86 19.50 -13.44
CA GLY A 581 27.01 18.82 -14.72
C GLY A 581 27.63 19.71 -15.80
N LEU A 582 27.70 19.21 -17.02
CA LEU A 582 28.32 19.89 -18.16
C LEU A 582 27.61 21.19 -18.56
N ALA A 583 26.30 21.28 -18.30
CA ALA A 583 25.52 22.46 -18.58
C ALA A 583 25.51 23.51 -17.45
N PHE A 584 26.32 23.33 -16.39
CA PHE A 584 26.33 24.25 -15.26
C PHE A 584 26.89 25.62 -15.64
N GLY A 585 26.06 26.67 -15.54
CA GLY A 585 26.48 28.05 -15.81
C GLY A 585 26.80 28.32 -17.28
N THR A 586 26.39 27.44 -18.20
CA THR A 586 26.63 27.57 -19.64
C THR A 586 25.31 27.75 -20.37
N GLU A 587 25.18 28.88 -21.05
CA GLU A 587 24.06 29.16 -21.95
C GLU A 587 24.22 28.40 -23.27
N ASN A 588 23.09 28.10 -23.92
CA ASN A 588 23.12 27.62 -25.30
C ASN A 588 22.64 28.77 -26.20
N PRO A 589 23.55 29.49 -26.89
CA PRO A 589 23.18 30.64 -27.72
C PRO A 589 22.30 30.27 -28.93
N GLN A 590 22.15 28.97 -29.23
CA GLN A 590 21.23 28.45 -30.26
C GLN A 590 19.88 28.00 -29.66
N SER A 591 19.64 28.24 -28.37
CA SER A 591 18.38 27.88 -27.70
C SER A 591 17.23 28.73 -28.23
N ALA A 592 16.23 28.06 -28.81
CA ALA A 592 14.93 28.66 -29.12
C ALA A 592 13.95 28.57 -27.93
N ILE A 593 14.39 28.07 -26.77
CA ILE A 593 13.56 27.96 -25.57
C ILE A 593 13.88 29.12 -24.67
N HIS A 594 12.86 29.91 -24.35
CA HIS A 594 12.94 30.99 -23.38
C HIS A 594 11.89 30.78 -22.29
N ASN A 595 11.65 31.81 -21.47
CA ASN A 595 10.59 31.79 -20.46
C ASN A 595 9.25 31.33 -21.06
N PRO A 596 8.49 30.45 -20.36
CA PRO A 596 7.22 29.96 -20.84
C PRO A 596 6.25 31.08 -21.23
N GLN A 597 5.57 30.91 -22.37
CA GLN A 597 4.58 31.85 -22.89
C GLN A 597 3.20 31.62 -22.26
N SER A 598 2.27 32.57 -22.44
CA SER A 598 0.90 32.47 -21.92
C SER A 598 0.09 31.30 -22.51
N THR A 599 0.51 30.77 -23.65
CA THR A 599 -0.07 29.58 -24.31
C THR A 599 0.60 28.27 -23.92
N ASP A 600 1.64 28.31 -23.09
CA ASP A 600 2.35 27.11 -22.63
C ASP A 600 1.64 26.45 -21.42
N TRP A 601 2.13 25.28 -21.02
CA TRP A 601 1.76 24.53 -19.84
C TRP A 601 3.03 24.02 -19.14
N PRO A 602 3.78 24.91 -18.44
CA PRO A 602 5.16 24.63 -18.05
C PRO A 602 5.32 23.72 -16.83
N THR A 603 4.28 23.48 -16.06
CA THR A 603 4.35 22.66 -14.84
C THR A 603 3.08 21.82 -14.67
N TYR A 604 3.12 20.86 -13.75
CA TYR A 604 1.96 20.04 -13.42
C TYR A 604 0.74 20.91 -13.12
N ARG A 605 -0.35 20.64 -13.86
CA ARG A 605 -1.62 21.38 -13.78
C ARG A 605 -1.48 22.90 -14.01
N TYR A 606 -0.68 23.27 -15.01
CA TYR A 606 -0.48 24.59 -15.60
C TYR A 606 0.30 25.60 -14.75
N ASN A 607 -0.06 25.79 -13.48
CA ASN A 607 0.51 26.84 -12.63
C ASN A 607 0.76 26.38 -11.19
N THR A 608 1.24 27.29 -10.35
CA THR A 608 1.58 27.02 -8.94
C THR A 608 0.37 26.64 -8.09
N GLN A 609 -0.83 27.09 -8.46
CA GLN A 609 -2.10 26.75 -7.81
C GLN A 609 -2.60 25.35 -8.22
N ARG A 610 -1.95 24.73 -9.22
CA ARG A 610 -2.37 23.45 -9.82
C ARG A 610 -3.81 23.53 -10.37
N SER A 611 -4.16 24.65 -10.99
CA SER A 611 -5.52 24.95 -11.44
C SER A 611 -6.06 23.94 -12.46
N GLY A 612 -5.21 23.43 -13.35
CA GLY A 612 -5.65 22.63 -14.51
C GLY A 612 -6.42 23.45 -15.55
N ALA A 613 -6.23 24.78 -15.55
CA ALA A 613 -6.91 25.72 -16.44
C ALA A 613 -5.90 26.65 -17.11
N THR A 614 -6.03 26.84 -18.42
CA THR A 614 -5.19 27.73 -19.24
C THR A 614 -6.06 28.72 -20.04
N ALA A 615 -5.49 29.88 -20.37
CA ALA A 615 -6.09 30.82 -21.31
C ALA A 615 -5.94 30.38 -22.78
N CYS A 616 -5.10 29.36 -23.06
CA CYS A 616 -4.89 28.83 -24.40
C CYS A 616 -6.22 28.38 -25.02
N GLU A 617 -6.55 28.94 -26.18
CA GLU A 617 -7.70 28.50 -26.98
C GLU A 617 -7.43 27.13 -27.59
N VAL A 618 -8.45 26.28 -27.66
CA VAL A 618 -8.41 24.98 -28.36
C VAL A 618 -9.67 24.84 -29.20
N PRO A 619 -9.67 24.15 -30.36
CA PRO A 619 -10.86 24.01 -31.20
C PRO A 619 -11.88 23.01 -30.61
N SER A 620 -13.12 23.02 -31.13
CA SER A 620 -14.23 22.21 -30.56
C SER A 620 -14.21 20.83 -31.17
N LYS A 621 -13.93 20.79 -32.47
CA LYS A 621 -13.57 19.58 -33.20
C LYS A 621 -12.07 19.38 -33.10
N LEU A 622 -11.67 18.21 -32.62
CA LEU A 622 -10.28 17.81 -32.51
C LEU A 622 -10.00 16.68 -33.50
N ALA A 623 -8.78 16.67 -34.04
CA ALA A 623 -8.25 15.60 -34.87
C ALA A 623 -6.83 15.28 -34.39
N ALA A 624 -6.46 14.00 -34.43
CA ALA A 624 -5.10 13.58 -34.11
C ALA A 624 -4.14 14.21 -35.13
N LYS A 625 -3.09 14.87 -34.63
CA LYS A 625 -2.03 15.46 -35.46
C LYS A 625 -0.80 14.57 -35.52
N TRP A 626 -0.44 13.98 -34.39
CA TRP A 626 0.59 12.96 -34.31
C TRP A 626 0.37 12.08 -33.08
N THR A 627 0.99 10.90 -33.10
CA THR A 627 1.03 9.96 -31.99
C THR A 627 2.41 9.34 -31.93
N VAL A 628 2.98 9.29 -30.73
CA VAL A 628 4.30 8.69 -30.48
C VAL A 628 4.11 7.56 -29.49
N ASP A 629 4.66 6.38 -29.80
CA ASP A 629 4.72 5.27 -28.88
C ASP A 629 6.05 5.35 -28.10
N LEU A 630 5.97 5.50 -26.78
CA LEU A 630 7.13 5.55 -25.89
C LEU A 630 7.32 4.24 -25.12
N LYS A 631 6.68 3.14 -25.54
CA LYS A 631 6.91 1.80 -24.97
C LYS A 631 8.39 1.43 -24.98
N GLY A 632 8.81 0.71 -23.94
CA GLY A 632 10.05 -0.07 -23.98
C GLY A 632 9.99 -1.16 -25.07
N PRO A 633 11.15 -1.69 -25.52
CA PRO A 633 11.18 -2.80 -26.46
C PRO A 633 10.48 -4.05 -25.89
N PRO A 634 9.96 -4.95 -26.76
CA PRO A 634 9.30 -6.18 -26.33
C PRO A 634 10.22 -7.02 -25.43
N SER A 635 9.64 -7.63 -24.39
CA SER A 635 10.33 -8.63 -23.59
C SER A 635 10.63 -9.89 -24.43
N PRO A 636 11.56 -10.77 -23.99
CA PRO A 636 11.94 -11.96 -24.74
C PRO A 636 10.80 -12.96 -25.01
N ASP A 637 9.70 -12.88 -24.27
CA ASP A 637 8.46 -13.65 -24.48
C ASP A 637 7.48 -12.96 -25.46
N GLY A 638 7.91 -11.86 -26.10
CA GLY A 638 7.11 -11.07 -27.04
C GLY A 638 6.10 -10.13 -26.39
N SER A 639 6.04 -10.07 -25.05
CA SER A 639 5.12 -9.15 -24.37
C SER A 639 5.66 -7.71 -24.42
N VAL A 640 4.78 -6.73 -24.64
CA VAL A 640 5.17 -5.31 -24.51
C VAL A 640 4.49 -4.77 -23.26
N VAL A 641 5.27 -4.47 -22.23
CA VAL A 641 4.73 -3.79 -21.04
C VAL A 641 4.59 -2.31 -21.40
N ALA A 642 3.35 -1.80 -21.40
CA ALA A 642 3.09 -0.38 -21.63
C ALA A 642 3.84 0.48 -20.59
N SER A 643 4.65 1.42 -21.08
CA SER A 643 5.34 2.39 -20.22
C SER A 643 4.31 3.21 -19.46
N LYS A 644 4.42 3.24 -18.13
CA LYS A 644 3.58 4.11 -17.30
C LYS A 644 4.09 5.53 -17.39
N LEU A 645 3.46 6.32 -18.24
CA LEU A 645 3.81 7.72 -18.48
C LEU A 645 3.22 8.64 -17.41
N THR A 646 3.92 9.72 -17.09
CA THR A 646 3.36 10.85 -16.33
C THR A 646 2.39 11.65 -17.22
N PRO A 647 1.59 12.57 -16.65
CA PRO A 647 1.01 13.64 -17.45
C PRO A 647 2.07 14.41 -18.26
N PRO A 648 1.71 14.98 -19.42
CA PRO A 648 2.63 15.84 -20.16
C PRO A 648 2.71 17.23 -19.52
N VAL A 649 3.81 17.94 -19.79
CA VAL A 649 3.90 19.41 -19.73
C VAL A 649 4.42 19.91 -21.08
N ALA A 650 4.13 21.15 -21.45
CA ALA A 650 4.56 21.69 -22.74
C ALA A 650 5.01 23.15 -22.61
N ALA A 651 6.19 23.48 -23.11
CA ALA A 651 6.70 24.85 -23.14
C ALA A 651 7.80 24.99 -24.20
N GLY A 652 7.96 26.19 -24.76
CA GLY A 652 9.05 26.49 -25.71
C GLY A 652 9.06 25.57 -26.94
N GLY A 653 7.88 25.22 -27.46
CA GLY A 653 7.73 24.33 -28.62
C GLY A 653 8.04 22.85 -28.35
N ARG A 654 8.10 22.43 -27.08
CA ARG A 654 8.39 21.05 -26.67
C ARG A 654 7.35 20.49 -25.71
N VAL A 655 7.19 19.17 -25.74
CA VAL A 655 6.36 18.38 -24.83
C VAL A 655 7.26 17.47 -24.02
N TYR A 656 7.15 17.52 -22.70
CA TYR A 656 7.96 16.72 -21.79
C TYR A 656 7.10 15.67 -21.09
N VAL A 657 7.57 14.42 -21.09
CA VAL A 657 6.87 13.27 -20.48
C VAL A 657 7.91 12.33 -19.87
N ALA A 658 7.67 11.86 -18.65
CA ALA A 658 8.51 10.84 -18.05
C ALA A 658 7.88 9.44 -18.19
N ALA A 659 8.68 8.47 -18.63
CA ALA A 659 8.41 7.06 -18.45
C ALA A 659 8.80 6.68 -17.02
N ARG A 660 7.82 6.69 -16.13
CA ARG A 660 8.02 6.68 -14.67
C ARG A 660 8.90 5.53 -14.21
N ASP A 661 8.54 4.32 -14.61
CA ASP A 661 9.16 3.09 -14.14
C ASP A 661 10.51 2.81 -14.86
N GLU A 662 10.83 3.52 -15.94
CA GLU A 662 12.10 3.45 -16.68
C GLU A 662 13.07 4.58 -16.30
N HIS A 663 12.70 5.42 -15.33
CA HIS A 663 13.51 6.53 -14.80
C HIS A 663 13.87 7.58 -15.86
N THR A 664 13.14 7.62 -16.98
CA THR A 664 13.54 8.36 -18.18
C THR A 664 12.58 9.50 -18.48
N LEU A 665 13.12 10.71 -18.63
CA LEU A 665 12.41 11.90 -19.10
C LEU A 665 12.68 12.10 -20.59
N TYR A 666 11.61 12.30 -21.36
CA TYR A 666 11.65 12.57 -22.79
C TYR A 666 11.26 14.02 -23.08
N ALA A 667 11.93 14.64 -24.06
CA ALA A 667 11.47 15.86 -24.71
C ALA A 667 11.13 15.58 -26.17
N LEU A 668 9.89 15.90 -26.56
CA LEU A 668 9.36 15.73 -27.90
C LEU A 668 9.11 17.10 -28.52
N LYS A 669 9.30 17.23 -29.83
CA LYS A 669 8.92 18.43 -30.57
C LYS A 669 7.40 18.54 -30.61
N ALA A 670 6.84 19.68 -30.23
CA ALA A 670 5.39 19.88 -30.17
C ALA A 670 4.72 19.79 -31.56
N GLY A 671 5.48 20.11 -32.62
CA GLY A 671 5.01 20.12 -34.01
C GLY A 671 4.60 18.75 -34.53
N ASP A 672 5.48 17.75 -34.36
CA ASP A 672 5.44 16.44 -35.03
C ASP A 672 5.68 15.24 -34.08
N GLY A 673 5.98 15.48 -32.81
CA GLY A 673 6.26 14.44 -31.81
C GLY A 673 7.67 13.86 -31.87
N GLN A 674 8.56 14.34 -32.75
CA GLN A 674 9.92 13.80 -32.84
C GLN A 674 10.67 13.95 -31.51
N ARG A 675 11.31 12.87 -31.04
CA ARG A 675 12.15 12.91 -29.84
C ARG A 675 13.38 13.79 -30.08
N VAL A 676 13.50 14.86 -29.30
CA VAL A 676 14.66 15.76 -29.31
C VAL A 676 15.78 15.20 -28.46
N TRP A 677 15.47 14.85 -27.21
CA TRP A 677 16.41 14.26 -26.27
C TRP A 677 15.72 13.37 -25.24
N GLN A 678 16.52 12.61 -24.50
CA GLN A 678 16.07 11.84 -23.33
C GLN A 678 17.14 11.87 -22.23
N PHE A 679 16.71 11.84 -20.97
CA PHE A 679 17.58 11.78 -19.80
C PHE A 679 17.12 10.70 -18.83
N THR A 680 18.04 9.90 -18.27
CA THR A 680 17.71 8.85 -17.31
C THR A 680 18.28 9.16 -15.94
N ALA A 681 17.40 9.34 -14.96
CA ALA A 681 17.73 9.57 -13.56
C ALA A 681 18.16 8.27 -12.84
N GLY A 682 18.53 8.37 -11.57
CA GLY A 682 18.87 7.21 -10.74
C GLY A 682 17.65 6.45 -10.19
N GLY A 683 16.45 7.00 -10.35
CA GLY A 683 15.20 6.43 -9.84
C GLY A 683 13.97 6.96 -10.57
N ARG A 684 12.79 6.46 -10.19
CA ARG A 684 11.52 6.81 -10.84
C ARG A 684 11.23 8.31 -10.80
N ILE A 685 10.60 8.80 -11.87
CA ILE A 685 10.10 10.17 -11.99
C ILE A 685 8.57 10.08 -11.97
N ASP A 686 7.97 10.29 -10.80
CA ASP A 686 6.56 9.95 -10.52
C ASP A 686 5.53 10.98 -10.98
N SER A 687 5.99 12.17 -11.35
CA SER A 687 5.18 13.30 -11.77
C SER A 687 5.96 14.17 -12.78
N PRO A 688 5.27 15.02 -13.56
CA PRO A 688 5.90 15.75 -14.67
C PRO A 688 6.95 16.76 -14.19
N PRO A 689 7.92 17.15 -15.05
CA PRO A 689 8.89 18.19 -14.70
C PRO A 689 8.24 19.59 -14.67
N THR A 690 9.01 20.56 -14.18
CA THR A 690 8.70 22.00 -14.27
C THR A 690 9.70 22.69 -15.18
N ILE A 691 9.19 23.44 -16.15
CA ILE A 691 9.98 24.27 -17.07
C ILE A 691 10.05 25.69 -16.51
N HIS A 692 11.27 26.21 -16.34
CA HIS A 692 11.52 27.56 -15.84
C HIS A 692 12.72 28.15 -16.59
N GLY A 693 12.49 29.20 -17.38
CA GLY A 693 13.50 29.70 -18.33
C GLY A 693 14.00 28.59 -19.27
N GLU A 694 15.32 28.47 -19.40
CA GLU A 694 15.96 27.42 -20.20
C GLU A 694 16.17 26.11 -19.43
N GLN A 695 15.46 25.91 -18.31
CA GLN A 695 15.71 24.81 -17.38
C GLN A 695 14.53 23.86 -17.26
N VAL A 696 14.85 22.58 -17.08
CA VAL A 696 13.90 21.50 -16.77
C VAL A 696 14.23 20.97 -15.38
N LEU A 697 13.38 21.29 -14.41
CA LEU A 697 13.53 20.92 -13.00
C LEU A 697 12.63 19.74 -12.66
N PHE A 698 13.18 18.68 -12.07
CA PHE A 698 12.37 17.56 -11.59
C PHE A 698 13.00 16.80 -10.42
N GLY A 699 12.16 16.28 -9.54
CA GLY A 699 12.57 15.32 -8.52
C GLY A 699 12.62 13.88 -9.03
N SER A 700 13.38 13.04 -8.34
CA SER A 700 13.42 11.59 -8.57
C SER A 700 13.32 10.81 -7.26
N ALA A 701 12.82 9.59 -7.37
CA ALA A 701 12.74 8.64 -6.27
C ALA A 701 14.11 8.16 -5.78
N ASP A 702 15.21 8.51 -6.44
CA ASP A 702 16.57 8.33 -5.93
C ASP A 702 16.97 9.34 -4.84
N GLY A 703 16.09 10.30 -4.50
CA GLY A 703 16.32 11.30 -3.46
C GLY A 703 16.95 12.60 -3.95
N HIS A 704 17.02 12.83 -5.27
CA HIS A 704 17.60 14.03 -5.86
C HIS A 704 16.56 14.91 -6.58
N VAL A 705 16.91 16.19 -6.67
CA VAL A 705 16.37 17.13 -7.66
C VAL A 705 17.38 17.28 -8.79
N TYR A 706 16.91 17.24 -10.02
CA TYR A 706 17.70 17.42 -11.24
C TYR A 706 17.30 18.72 -11.92
N CYS A 707 18.29 19.40 -12.52
CA CYS A 707 18.11 20.51 -13.43
C CYS A 707 18.85 20.22 -14.72
N LEU A 708 18.10 20.15 -15.82
CA LEU A 708 18.65 19.96 -17.17
C LEU A 708 18.50 21.24 -17.98
N ARG A 709 19.41 21.46 -18.92
CA ARG A 709 19.20 22.45 -19.96
C ARG A 709 18.07 21.97 -20.89
N ALA A 710 17.08 22.82 -21.10
CA ALA A 710 15.87 22.46 -21.82
C ALA A 710 16.14 22.14 -23.30
N SER A 711 17.16 22.76 -23.92
CA SER A 711 17.46 22.67 -25.35
C SER A 711 18.04 21.32 -25.79
N ASP A 712 18.80 20.64 -24.95
CA ASP A 712 19.52 19.39 -25.29
C ASP A 712 19.42 18.29 -24.21
N GLY A 713 18.89 18.60 -23.03
CA GLY A 713 18.74 17.65 -21.93
C GLY A 713 20.04 17.40 -21.16
N GLU A 714 21.09 18.21 -21.38
CA GLU A 714 22.33 18.11 -20.62
C GLU A 714 22.12 18.50 -19.16
N LEU A 715 22.78 17.76 -18.26
CA LEU A 715 22.70 18.02 -16.82
C LEU A 715 23.39 19.35 -16.49
N ALA A 716 22.64 20.30 -15.93
CA ALA A 716 23.20 21.52 -15.36
C ALA A 716 23.65 21.25 -13.92
N TRP A 717 22.75 20.74 -13.07
CA TRP A 717 23.10 20.31 -11.73
C TRP A 717 22.14 19.25 -11.20
N ARG A 718 22.56 18.52 -10.16
CA ARG A 718 21.68 17.72 -9.31
C ARG A 718 21.95 17.97 -7.83
N PHE A 719 20.90 17.99 -7.04
CA PHE A 719 20.93 18.25 -5.61
C PHE A 719 20.35 17.05 -4.83
N ARG A 720 21.12 16.49 -3.91
CA ARG A 720 20.67 15.43 -2.99
C ARG A 720 19.83 16.04 -1.86
N ALA A 721 18.51 15.95 -2.02
CA ALA A 721 17.55 16.37 -1.00
C ALA A 721 17.42 15.33 0.13
N ALA A 722 17.64 14.05 -0.17
CA ALA A 722 17.74 13.01 0.84
C ALA A 722 18.85 13.32 1.87
N PRO A 723 18.64 13.07 3.17
CA PRO A 723 19.64 13.30 4.20
C PRO A 723 20.83 12.33 4.13
N ALA A 724 20.65 11.14 3.57
CA ALA A 724 21.69 10.13 3.41
C ALA A 724 21.43 9.26 2.17
N ASP A 725 22.47 8.57 1.71
CA ASP A 725 22.31 7.51 0.70
C ASP A 725 21.71 6.27 1.38
N GLY A 726 20.64 5.74 0.79
CA GLY A 726 19.99 4.53 1.28
C GLY A 726 18.86 4.15 0.36
N LEU A 727 18.74 2.87 0.06
CA LEU A 727 17.75 2.33 -0.86
C LEU A 727 16.92 1.26 -0.15
N ILE A 728 15.62 1.30 -0.46
CA ILE A 728 14.63 0.30 -0.15
C ILE A 728 13.99 -0.19 -1.44
N VAL A 729 13.27 -1.31 -1.38
CA VAL A 729 12.45 -1.74 -2.51
C VAL A 729 11.03 -1.17 -2.35
N ALA A 730 10.57 -0.45 -3.36
CA ALA A 730 9.27 0.19 -3.40
C ALA A 730 8.60 -0.07 -4.75
N PHE A 731 7.49 -0.82 -4.73
CA PHE A 731 6.74 -1.25 -5.91
C PHE A 731 7.62 -2.00 -6.93
N GLY A 732 8.50 -2.87 -6.43
CA GLY A 732 9.36 -3.74 -7.26
C GLY A 732 10.55 -3.03 -7.93
N GLN A 733 10.95 -1.87 -7.43
CA GLN A 733 12.14 -1.14 -7.86
C GLN A 733 12.87 -0.54 -6.65
N LEU A 734 14.12 -0.12 -6.84
CA LEU A 734 14.90 0.57 -5.80
C LEU A 734 14.54 2.06 -5.74
N GLU A 735 14.34 2.56 -4.51
CA GLU A 735 14.09 3.98 -4.22
C GLU A 735 14.76 4.39 -2.93
N SER A 736 15.08 5.69 -2.82
CA SER A 736 15.39 6.32 -1.55
C SER A 736 14.17 6.29 -0.62
N PRO A 737 14.31 6.02 0.69
CA PRO A 737 13.28 6.27 1.71
C PRO A 737 12.80 7.74 1.73
N TRP A 738 13.64 8.64 1.22
CA TRP A 738 13.38 10.07 1.05
C TRP A 738 13.23 10.43 -0.43
N ARG A 739 12.23 9.84 -1.10
CA ARG A 739 11.93 10.15 -2.49
C ARG A 739 11.60 11.63 -2.66
N VAL A 740 11.90 12.18 -3.85
CA VAL A 740 11.47 13.52 -4.26
C VAL A 740 10.47 13.39 -5.40
N HIS A 741 9.36 14.11 -5.31
CA HIS A 741 8.36 14.17 -6.36
C HIS A 741 8.88 14.91 -7.60
N GLY A 742 8.58 14.38 -8.79
CA GLY A 742 8.95 14.98 -10.08
C GLY A 742 8.53 16.45 -10.24
N SER A 743 7.31 16.79 -9.83
CA SER A 743 6.76 18.15 -9.90
C SER A 743 7.37 19.11 -8.87
N VAL A 744 8.56 19.67 -9.17
CA VAL A 744 9.18 20.75 -8.39
C VAL A 744 8.34 22.02 -8.53
N LEU A 745 7.98 22.66 -7.42
CA LEU A 745 7.17 23.88 -7.43
C LEU A 745 8.09 25.10 -7.58
N VAL A 746 7.94 25.91 -8.64
CA VAL A 746 8.69 27.16 -8.77
C VAL A 746 7.77 28.35 -8.51
N VAL A 747 8.13 29.22 -7.56
CA VAL A 747 7.37 30.43 -7.23
C VAL A 747 8.35 31.56 -6.99
N ASP A 748 8.09 32.72 -7.60
CA ASP A 748 8.90 33.94 -7.44
C ASP A 748 10.41 33.69 -7.67
N GLY A 749 10.74 32.85 -8.66
CA GLY A 749 12.12 32.49 -9.01
C GLY A 749 12.79 31.46 -8.08
N VAL A 750 12.06 30.86 -7.14
CA VAL A 750 12.60 29.88 -6.18
C VAL A 750 11.95 28.51 -6.38
N ALA A 751 12.77 27.45 -6.44
CA ALA A 751 12.33 26.06 -6.61
C ALA A 751 12.14 25.35 -5.27
N TYR A 752 10.97 24.79 -5.04
CA TYR A 752 10.58 24.12 -3.80
C TYR A 752 10.33 22.63 -4.02
N CYS A 753 10.90 21.80 -3.15
CA CYS A 753 10.74 20.34 -3.18
C CYS A 753 10.68 19.74 -1.77
N THR A 754 10.17 18.51 -1.68
CA THR A 754 10.22 17.72 -0.43
C THR A 754 10.86 16.35 -0.66
N ALA A 755 11.56 15.83 0.35
CA ALA A 755 12.22 14.54 0.37
C ALA A 755 11.79 13.76 1.62
N GLY A 756 11.04 12.67 1.43
CA GLY A 756 10.44 11.89 2.53
C GLY A 756 9.13 11.22 2.10
N ARG A 757 8.60 10.29 2.91
CA ARG A 757 7.27 9.69 2.67
C ARG A 757 6.25 10.11 3.72
N SER A 758 6.67 10.23 4.97
CA SER A 758 5.80 10.50 6.11
C SER A 758 6.59 11.27 7.16
N THR A 759 5.92 12.17 7.90
CA THR A 759 6.53 12.84 9.06
C THR A 759 6.89 11.87 10.19
N TYR A 760 6.38 10.64 10.19
CA TYR A 760 6.60 9.61 11.22
C TYR A 760 7.69 8.57 10.91
N LEU A 761 8.15 8.51 9.66
CA LEU A 761 9.08 7.50 9.20
C LEU A 761 10.38 8.14 8.75
N ASP A 762 11.48 7.42 8.93
CA ASP A 762 12.78 7.73 8.33
C ASP A 762 13.32 9.13 8.69
N GLY A 763 12.97 9.67 9.87
CA GLY A 763 13.40 11.00 10.29
C GLY A 763 12.57 12.16 9.72
N GLY A 764 11.44 11.88 9.09
CA GLY A 764 10.47 12.87 8.64
C GLY A 764 10.63 13.28 7.17
N ILE A 765 10.07 14.45 6.84
CA ILE A 765 10.10 15.04 5.50
C ILE A 765 11.01 16.26 5.52
N HIS A 766 12.04 16.25 4.67
CA HIS A 766 12.90 17.42 4.45
C HIS A 766 12.30 18.29 3.36
N ALA A 767 12.20 19.59 3.56
CA ALA A 767 11.74 20.54 2.56
C ALA A 767 12.85 21.55 2.24
N PHE A 768 13.02 21.85 0.96
CA PHE A 768 14.06 22.76 0.46
C PHE A 768 13.46 23.80 -0.46
N ALA A 769 14.03 25.00 -0.39
CA ALA A 769 13.90 26.07 -1.35
C ALA A 769 15.28 26.24 -1.98
N LEU A 770 15.36 26.13 -3.30
CA LEU A 770 16.58 26.11 -4.09
C LEU A 770 16.56 27.24 -5.10
N ASP A 771 17.73 27.81 -5.35
CA ASP A 771 17.97 28.67 -6.51
C ASP A 771 17.95 27.78 -7.78
N PRO A 772 17.05 28.00 -8.75
CA PRO A 772 16.94 27.15 -9.94
C PRO A 772 18.18 27.18 -10.85
N ALA A 773 18.88 28.32 -10.91
CA ALA A 773 20.07 28.48 -11.75
C ALA A 773 21.25 27.65 -11.23
N THR A 774 21.44 27.65 -9.91
CA THR A 774 22.66 27.15 -9.26
C THR A 774 22.47 25.90 -8.41
N GLY A 775 21.24 25.55 -8.05
CA GLY A 775 20.92 24.46 -7.13
C GLY A 775 21.31 24.75 -5.68
N LYS A 776 21.67 26.00 -5.34
CA LYS A 776 22.01 26.40 -3.97
C LYS A 776 20.76 26.41 -3.09
N VAL A 777 20.92 25.98 -1.84
CA VAL A 777 19.86 26.06 -0.83
C VAL A 777 19.67 27.50 -0.39
N VAL A 778 18.45 28.02 -0.59
CA VAL A 778 18.00 29.33 -0.09
C VAL A 778 17.38 29.16 1.29
N HIS A 779 16.47 28.20 1.45
CA HIS A 779 15.84 27.84 2.71
C HIS A 779 15.70 26.32 2.83
N GLN A 780 15.65 25.83 4.07
CA GLN A 780 15.36 24.43 4.34
C GLN A 780 14.64 24.30 5.69
N THR A 781 13.82 23.26 5.81
CA THR A 781 13.23 22.84 7.08
C THR A 781 13.08 21.32 7.12
N ARG A 782 12.82 20.78 8.30
CA ARG A 782 12.45 19.38 8.50
C ARG A 782 11.10 19.32 9.19
N LEU A 783 10.16 18.61 8.58
CA LEU A 783 8.85 18.31 9.14
C LEU A 783 8.90 16.90 9.70
N ASP A 784 9.08 16.79 11.00
CA ASP A 784 9.04 15.52 11.73
C ASP A 784 7.88 15.50 12.71
N THR A 785 7.40 14.30 13.00
CA THR A 785 6.38 14.07 14.02
C THR A 785 6.69 12.75 14.67
N TRP A 786 6.55 12.70 16.00
CA TRP A 786 6.72 11.47 16.74
C TRP A 786 5.58 11.33 17.74
N ALA A 787 4.85 10.21 17.67
CA ALA A 787 3.77 9.93 18.61
C ALA A 787 4.13 8.71 19.44
N TYR A 788 4.82 8.92 20.57
CA TYR A 788 4.91 7.87 21.59
C TYR A 788 3.55 7.71 22.28
N THR A 789 2.88 8.81 22.61
CA THR A 789 1.50 8.84 23.12
C THR A 789 0.76 10.05 22.54
N ARG A 790 -0.55 10.16 22.77
CA ARG A 790 -1.40 11.25 22.24
C ARG A 790 -1.28 12.59 22.98
N LYS A 791 -0.04 13.04 23.21
CA LYS A 791 0.20 14.37 23.80
C LYS A 791 -0.31 15.49 22.89
N ASP A 792 -0.30 15.28 21.57
CA ASP A 792 -0.85 16.15 20.54
C ASP A 792 -2.32 16.54 20.81
N ALA A 793 -3.08 15.66 21.48
CA ALA A 793 -4.50 15.87 21.72
C ALA A 793 -4.84 16.71 22.96
N LYS A 794 -3.91 16.89 23.91
CA LYS A 794 -4.23 17.52 25.21
C LYS A 794 -4.69 18.97 25.01
N GLY A 795 -5.92 19.27 25.45
CA GLY A 795 -6.48 20.62 25.38
C GLY A 795 -6.84 21.10 23.96
N LYS A 796 -6.86 20.21 22.97
CA LYS A 796 -7.25 20.52 21.58
C LYS A 796 -8.73 20.25 21.35
N PRO A 797 -9.36 20.88 20.32
CA PRO A 797 -10.80 20.76 20.08
C PRO A 797 -11.23 19.47 19.38
N PHE A 798 -10.27 18.70 18.85
CA PHE A 798 -10.56 17.51 18.06
C PHE A 798 -10.70 16.23 18.90
N ILE A 799 -11.40 15.24 18.35
CA ILE A 799 -11.47 13.89 18.94
C ILE A 799 -10.22 13.09 18.52
N PRO A 800 -9.41 12.57 19.47
CA PRO A 800 -8.18 11.84 19.15
C PRO A 800 -8.42 10.62 18.23
N GLY A 801 -9.59 9.98 18.36
CA GLY A 801 -10.03 8.88 17.50
C GLY A 801 -10.04 9.14 16.00
N TYR A 802 -10.11 10.41 15.58
CA TYR A 802 -10.38 10.80 14.20
C TYR A 802 -9.37 11.78 13.61
N HIS A 803 -8.48 12.35 14.44
CA HIS A 803 -7.43 13.27 13.99
C HIS A 803 -6.09 12.97 14.66
N ILE A 804 -5.00 13.19 13.91
CA ILE A 804 -3.60 13.29 14.34
C ILE A 804 -2.94 14.37 13.47
N GLU A 805 -1.97 15.07 14.04
CA GLU A 805 -1.11 15.99 13.29
C GLU A 805 -0.04 15.20 12.52
N GLY A 806 0.40 15.72 11.38
CA GLY A 806 1.39 15.08 10.52
C GLY A 806 0.97 15.15 9.05
N ALA A 807 1.82 14.61 8.16
CA ALA A 807 1.51 14.54 6.74
C ALA A 807 2.29 13.44 6.02
N LEU A 808 1.79 13.07 4.85
CA LEU A 808 2.57 12.44 3.79
C LEU A 808 3.18 13.51 2.88
N SER A 809 4.33 13.20 2.27
CA SER A 809 4.87 14.02 1.19
C SER A 809 3.98 13.87 -0.06
N ASP A 810 3.76 14.97 -0.76
CA ASP A 810 2.97 15.05 -1.99
C ASP A 810 3.42 16.24 -2.84
N VAL A 811 2.82 16.40 -4.03
CA VAL A 811 3.04 17.55 -4.92
C VAL A 811 2.63 18.85 -4.22
N LEU A 812 3.54 19.83 -4.20
CA LEU A 812 3.33 21.12 -3.55
C LEU A 812 2.40 22.03 -4.38
N VAL A 813 1.57 22.79 -3.65
CA VAL A 813 0.66 23.82 -4.18
C VAL A 813 1.02 25.17 -3.58
N SER A 814 0.89 26.25 -4.34
CA SER A 814 1.04 27.61 -3.82
C SER A 814 -0.06 28.56 -4.30
N GLU A 815 -0.68 29.21 -3.32
CA GLU A 815 -1.71 30.22 -3.48
C GLU A 815 -1.67 31.19 -2.28
N GLY A 816 -2.06 32.45 -2.48
CA GLY A 816 -2.15 33.43 -1.39
C GLY A 816 -0.84 33.73 -0.65
N GLY A 817 0.32 33.55 -1.29
CA GLY A 817 1.65 33.77 -0.70
C GLY A 817 2.22 32.60 0.12
N TYR A 818 1.51 31.46 0.18
CA TYR A 818 1.92 30.30 0.98
C TYR A 818 2.20 29.08 0.10
N ILE A 819 2.85 28.08 0.70
CA ILE A 819 3.09 26.75 0.15
C ILE A 819 2.35 25.73 1.02
N TYR A 820 1.67 24.78 0.38
CA TYR A 820 0.80 23.81 1.03
C TYR A 820 1.28 22.38 0.76
N MET A 821 1.23 21.56 1.82
CA MET A 821 1.47 20.11 1.75
C MET A 821 0.62 19.39 2.81
N GLY A 822 -0.45 18.72 2.37
CA GLY A 822 -1.39 18.05 3.28
C GLY A 822 -1.94 19.02 4.34
N GLN A 823 -1.62 18.75 5.61
CA GLN A 823 -2.04 19.58 6.74
C GLN A 823 -1.08 20.73 7.09
N TYR A 824 -0.01 20.92 6.30
CA TYR A 824 0.98 21.97 6.53
C TYR A 824 0.76 23.17 5.60
N LYS A 825 0.90 24.36 6.19
CA LYS A 825 1.00 25.64 5.52
C LYS A 825 2.35 26.24 5.86
N LEU A 826 3.11 26.63 4.84
CA LEU A 826 4.45 27.15 4.95
C LEU A 826 4.50 28.55 4.29
N ASP A 827 5.28 29.46 4.85
CA ASP A 827 5.66 30.69 4.12
C ASP A 827 6.77 30.40 3.08
N ARG A 828 7.19 31.43 2.35
CA ARG A 828 8.26 31.34 1.33
C ARG A 828 9.62 30.96 1.91
N ALA A 829 9.84 31.21 3.20
CA ALA A 829 11.03 30.83 3.94
C ALA A 829 10.93 29.41 4.54
N LEU A 830 9.90 28.65 4.17
CA LEU A 830 9.60 27.31 4.68
C LEU A 830 9.32 27.27 6.19
N LYS A 831 8.91 28.38 6.81
CA LYS A 831 8.46 28.38 8.19
C LYS A 831 7.00 27.95 8.25
N GLN A 832 6.71 27.02 9.15
CA GLN A 832 5.36 26.55 9.38
C GLN A 832 4.50 27.65 9.98
N GLN A 833 3.31 27.83 9.39
CA GLN A 833 2.30 28.78 9.82
C GLN A 833 1.25 28.07 10.68
N ASP A 834 0.65 28.81 11.61
CA ASP A 834 -0.48 28.27 12.37
C ASP A 834 -1.69 28.07 11.47
N VAL A 835 -2.39 26.97 11.73
CA VAL A 835 -3.56 26.51 10.96
C VAL A 835 -4.63 26.09 11.96
N PRO A 836 -5.47 27.04 12.40
CA PRO A 836 -6.41 26.81 13.49
C PRO A 836 -7.47 25.78 13.09
N TYR A 837 -7.96 25.05 14.07
CA TYR A 837 -9.09 24.13 13.88
C TYR A 837 -10.35 24.91 13.51
N ALA A 838 -11.12 24.42 12.54
CA ALA A 838 -12.36 25.09 12.12
C ALA A 838 -13.50 24.75 13.10
N LEU A 839 -13.76 25.66 14.05
CA LEU A 839 -14.78 25.50 15.10
C LEU A 839 -16.15 26.06 14.70
N ILE A 840 -17.18 25.77 15.50
CA ILE A 840 -18.51 26.39 15.38
C ILE A 840 -18.45 27.78 16.00
N ASP A 841 -18.92 28.78 15.26
CA ASP A 841 -19.27 30.07 15.84
C ASP A 841 -20.78 30.08 16.13
N PRO A 842 -21.22 29.94 17.39
CA PRO A 842 -22.64 29.87 17.73
C PRO A 842 -23.41 31.15 17.38
N LYS A 843 -22.72 32.27 17.10
CA LYS A 843 -23.34 33.52 16.64
C LYS A 843 -23.54 33.55 15.13
N LYS A 844 -22.97 32.60 14.38
CA LYS A 844 -23.04 32.51 12.91
C LYS A 844 -23.61 31.15 12.50
N PRO A 845 -24.93 31.05 12.25
CA PRO A 845 -25.53 29.80 11.84
C PRO A 845 -24.92 29.29 10.53
N SER A 846 -24.85 27.97 10.38
CA SER A 846 -24.41 27.31 9.15
C SER A 846 -25.14 27.84 7.91
N THR A 847 -24.38 28.22 6.88
CA THR A 847 -24.88 28.63 5.55
C THR A 847 -25.14 27.45 4.62
N ALA A 848 -25.03 26.22 5.12
CA ALA A 848 -25.32 25.02 4.34
C ALA A 848 -26.78 24.94 3.89
N MET A 849 -26.98 24.45 2.67
CA MET A 849 -28.27 24.03 2.17
C MET A 849 -28.93 23.06 3.16
N GLY A 850 -30.22 23.28 3.44
CA GLY A 850 -30.99 22.41 4.32
C GLY A 850 -31.00 20.97 3.83
N MET A 851 -31.05 19.99 4.74
CA MET A 851 -30.99 18.57 4.35
C MET A 851 -32.13 18.18 3.41
N ASP A 852 -33.37 18.56 3.72
CA ASP A 852 -34.53 18.24 2.87
C ASP A 852 -34.40 18.91 1.50
N GLU A 853 -34.02 20.20 1.50
CA GLU A 853 -33.76 20.94 0.27
C GLU A 853 -32.69 20.28 -0.60
N LEU A 854 -31.57 19.83 -0.01
CA LEU A 854 -30.50 19.13 -0.72
C LEU A 854 -30.99 17.80 -1.30
N MET A 855 -31.75 17.03 -0.52
CA MET A 855 -32.22 15.70 -0.90
C MET A 855 -33.29 15.72 -2.00
N ASP A 856 -33.95 16.87 -2.20
CA ASP A 856 -34.86 17.10 -3.32
C ASP A 856 -34.16 17.50 -4.63
N LYS A 857 -32.84 17.78 -4.59
CA LYS A 857 -32.11 18.16 -5.81
C LYS A 857 -31.84 16.93 -6.70
N PRO A 858 -31.93 17.08 -8.04
CA PRO A 858 -31.74 15.97 -9.00
C PRO A 858 -30.32 15.38 -9.05
N TYR A 859 -29.33 16.11 -8.52
CA TYR A 859 -27.94 15.66 -8.39
C TYR A 859 -27.66 14.98 -7.04
N ALA A 860 -28.60 15.01 -6.09
CA ALA A 860 -28.49 14.37 -4.79
C ALA A 860 -29.35 13.09 -4.75
N GLN A 861 -29.06 12.21 -3.79
CA GLN A 861 -29.81 10.96 -3.60
C GLN A 861 -30.50 10.96 -2.23
N LYS A 862 -31.83 10.76 -2.23
CA LYS A 862 -32.65 10.55 -1.03
C LYS A 862 -32.24 9.25 -0.32
N VAL A 863 -31.77 9.34 0.92
CA VAL A 863 -31.48 8.17 1.76
C VAL A 863 -31.86 8.44 3.21
N GLU A 864 -33.05 8.01 3.61
CA GLU A 864 -33.63 8.22 4.96
C GLU A 864 -32.77 7.59 6.08
N SER A 865 -32.03 6.51 5.78
CA SER A 865 -31.16 5.84 6.75
C SER A 865 -30.07 6.75 7.32
N GLN A 866 -29.62 7.77 6.57
CA GLN A 866 -28.52 8.64 6.98
C GLN A 866 -28.87 9.49 8.22
N ARG A 867 -30.11 10.01 8.31
CA ARG A 867 -30.58 10.75 9.50
C ARG A 867 -30.59 9.88 10.74
N ARG A 868 -31.10 8.66 10.60
CA ARG A 868 -31.14 7.66 11.67
C ARG A 868 -29.73 7.32 12.14
N ASP A 869 -28.80 7.15 11.20
CA ASP A 869 -27.43 6.73 11.48
C ASP A 869 -26.62 7.82 12.20
N GLU A 870 -26.75 9.07 11.78
CA GLU A 870 -26.14 10.24 12.44
C GLU A 870 -26.62 10.35 13.90
N LYS A 871 -27.93 10.19 14.12
CA LYS A 871 -28.52 10.13 15.46
C LYS A 871 -27.91 8.99 16.28
N VAL A 872 -27.82 7.78 15.72
CA VAL A 872 -27.24 6.60 16.42
C VAL A 872 -25.77 6.82 16.79
N GLN A 873 -24.96 7.43 15.91
CA GLN A 873 -23.55 7.73 16.22
C GLN A 873 -23.41 8.77 17.32
N ARG A 874 -24.22 9.84 17.26
CA ARG A 874 -24.25 10.88 18.28
C ARG A 874 -24.66 10.33 19.65
N GLU A 875 -25.74 9.56 19.71
CA GLU A 875 -26.18 8.89 20.94
C GLU A 875 -25.12 7.91 21.48
N TRP A 876 -24.42 7.19 20.60
CA TRP A 876 -23.35 6.30 20.99
C TRP A 876 -22.17 7.06 21.62
N GLN A 877 -21.73 8.18 21.03
CA GLN A 877 -20.66 8.99 21.61
C GLN A 877 -21.04 9.55 22.97
N LEU A 878 -22.24 10.11 23.12
CA LEU A 878 -22.74 10.64 24.39
C LEU A 878 -22.84 9.55 25.46
N ARG A 879 -23.21 8.32 25.08
CA ARG A 879 -23.29 7.19 26.00
C ARG A 879 -21.92 6.68 26.45
N VAL A 880 -20.95 6.60 25.54
CA VAL A 880 -19.63 6.00 25.85
C VAL A 880 -18.66 7.01 26.44
N TRP A 881 -18.78 8.30 26.09
CA TRP A 881 -17.90 9.37 26.56
C TRP A 881 -18.65 10.66 26.91
N PRO A 882 -19.58 10.62 27.87
CA PRO A 882 -20.43 11.77 28.22
C PRO A 882 -19.62 12.98 28.70
N LYS A 883 -18.59 12.77 29.53
CA LYS A 883 -17.79 13.85 30.12
C LYS A 883 -17.01 14.63 29.06
N GLN A 884 -16.28 13.91 28.19
CA GLN A 884 -15.49 14.54 27.12
C GLN A 884 -16.38 15.25 26.10
N ALA A 885 -17.54 14.64 25.77
CA ALA A 885 -18.48 15.26 24.84
C ALA A 885 -19.08 16.55 25.40
N ALA A 886 -19.41 16.60 26.70
CA ALA A 886 -19.87 17.81 27.37
C ALA A 886 -18.78 18.89 27.40
N GLU A 887 -17.57 18.55 27.85
CA GLU A 887 -16.43 19.48 27.88
C GLU A 887 -16.14 20.11 26.52
N HIS A 888 -16.14 19.30 25.45
CA HIS A 888 -15.91 19.82 24.09
C HIS A 888 -17.07 20.70 23.60
N LYS A 889 -18.31 20.38 23.97
CA LYS A 889 -19.48 21.22 23.65
C LYS A 889 -19.37 22.57 24.35
N ASP A 890 -19.04 22.58 25.64
CA ASP A 890 -18.96 23.80 26.45
C ASP A 890 -17.81 24.70 26.01
N LYS A 891 -16.65 24.11 25.68
CA LYS A 891 -15.44 24.86 25.33
C LYS A 891 -15.34 25.25 23.85
N TYR A 892 -15.87 24.43 22.94
CA TYR A 892 -15.66 24.59 21.49
C TYR A 892 -16.95 24.60 20.66
N GLY A 893 -18.13 24.51 21.29
CA GLY A 893 -19.43 24.36 20.63
C GLY A 893 -19.70 22.94 20.11
N ALA A 894 -18.71 22.28 19.51
CA ALA A 894 -18.74 20.88 19.14
C ALA A 894 -17.33 20.29 19.03
N SER A 895 -17.26 18.96 18.99
CA SER A 895 -16.00 18.26 18.70
C SER A 895 -15.57 18.44 17.24
N ASN A 896 -14.29 18.70 17.02
CA ASN A 896 -13.67 18.77 15.69
C ASN A 896 -13.20 17.35 15.25
N LEU A 897 -13.25 17.05 13.95
CA LEU A 897 -12.83 15.77 13.35
C LEU A 897 -11.52 15.90 12.54
N GLY A 898 -10.76 16.97 12.78
CA GLY A 898 -9.49 17.28 12.14
C GLY A 898 -9.59 18.37 11.08
N GLU A 899 -10.74 19.02 10.92
CA GLU A 899 -10.91 20.12 9.97
C GLU A 899 -10.14 21.38 10.41
N ARG A 900 -9.39 22.00 9.49
CA ARG A 900 -8.49 23.14 9.78
C ARG A 900 -8.62 24.25 8.74
N THR A 901 -8.52 25.51 9.16
CA THR A 901 -8.55 26.68 8.29
C THR A 901 -7.14 26.96 7.76
N MET A 902 -6.88 26.61 6.50
CA MET A 902 -5.55 26.67 5.87
C MET A 902 -5.38 27.93 4.99
N GLY A 903 -6.47 28.44 4.43
CA GLY A 903 -6.46 29.38 3.31
C GLY A 903 -6.83 28.66 2.02
N ARG A 904 -7.45 29.36 1.06
CA ARG A 904 -8.02 28.76 -0.15
C ARG A 904 -6.91 28.22 -1.04
N HIS A 905 -7.01 26.94 -1.38
CA HIS A 905 -6.13 26.25 -2.33
C HIS A 905 -6.76 24.92 -2.77
N VAL A 906 -6.18 24.30 -3.80
CA VAL A 906 -6.53 22.92 -4.17
C VAL A 906 -5.81 21.95 -3.23
N LEU A 907 -6.54 21.00 -2.66
CA LEU A 907 -6.02 19.96 -1.76
C LEU A 907 -6.52 18.57 -2.16
N ALA A 908 -5.75 17.53 -1.82
CA ALA A 908 -6.08 16.13 -2.07
C ALA A 908 -5.92 15.28 -0.79
N THR A 909 -6.93 14.47 -0.45
CA THR A 909 -6.89 13.66 0.79
C THR A 909 -6.12 12.35 0.68
N GLY A 910 -5.97 11.81 -0.54
CA GLY A 910 -5.13 10.64 -0.87
C GLY A 910 -3.80 11.01 -1.55
N GLY A 911 -3.61 12.29 -1.85
CA GLY A 911 -2.52 12.83 -2.64
C GLY A 911 -2.87 13.05 -4.13
N PHE A 912 -2.12 13.92 -4.80
CA PHE A 912 -2.38 14.28 -6.21
C PHE A 912 -2.07 13.16 -7.22
N LEU A 913 -1.27 12.17 -6.81
CA LEU A 913 -0.84 11.05 -7.66
C LEU A 913 -1.57 9.74 -7.36
N ASP A 914 -2.58 9.74 -6.47
CA ASP A 914 -3.36 8.54 -6.13
C ASP A 914 -4.37 8.17 -7.25
N ASP A 915 -3.98 7.21 -8.10
CA ASP A 915 -4.83 6.62 -9.15
C ASP A 915 -5.56 5.35 -8.70
N SER A 916 -5.72 5.13 -7.39
CA SER A 916 -6.46 3.96 -6.90
C SER A 916 -7.97 4.06 -7.09
N TRP A 917 -8.51 5.27 -7.30
CA TRP A 917 -9.96 5.50 -7.32
C TRP A 917 -10.66 4.97 -6.06
N TYR A 918 -10.02 5.10 -4.91
CA TYR A 918 -10.62 4.72 -3.65
C TYR A 918 -11.79 5.66 -3.30
N ASN A 919 -12.92 5.09 -2.86
CA ASN A 919 -14.19 5.81 -2.75
C ASN A 919 -14.25 6.87 -1.64
N ARG A 920 -13.21 7.04 -0.84
CA ARG A 920 -13.14 8.07 0.20
C ARG A 920 -12.03 9.10 -0.03
N THR A 921 -11.24 8.97 -1.09
CA THR A 921 -10.29 9.99 -1.50
C THR A 921 -10.93 10.95 -2.50
N PHE A 922 -10.64 12.23 -2.34
CA PHE A 922 -11.19 13.31 -3.16
C PHE A 922 -10.26 14.52 -3.12
N TRP A 923 -10.39 15.36 -4.12
CA TRP A 923 -9.80 16.69 -4.20
C TRP A 923 -10.86 17.73 -3.88
N MET A 924 -10.41 18.87 -3.36
CA MET A 924 -11.27 19.99 -3.00
C MET A 924 -10.56 21.31 -3.31
N TYR A 925 -11.29 22.31 -3.78
CA TYR A 925 -10.83 23.70 -3.78
C TYR A 925 -11.55 24.44 -2.65
N SER A 926 -10.83 24.68 -1.54
CA SER A 926 -11.44 25.11 -0.28
C SER A 926 -10.44 25.82 0.63
N PRO A 927 -10.88 26.75 1.49
CA PRO A 927 -10.05 27.28 2.58
C PRO A 927 -9.85 26.30 3.73
N THR A 928 -10.56 25.17 3.75
CA THR A 928 -10.64 24.26 4.90
C THR A 928 -10.14 22.86 4.54
N TRP A 929 -9.13 22.38 5.27
CA TRP A 929 -8.74 20.97 5.26
C TRP A 929 -9.88 20.10 5.81
N PRO A 930 -10.27 18.99 5.14
CA PRO A 930 -11.53 18.31 5.45
C PRO A 930 -11.55 17.48 6.74
N GLY A 931 -10.38 17.17 7.34
CA GLY A 931 -10.34 16.23 8.46
C GLY A 931 -10.92 14.86 8.08
N PHE A 932 -11.58 14.19 9.02
CA PHE A 932 -12.24 12.89 8.80
C PHE A 932 -13.61 13.00 8.10
N HIS A 933 -14.03 14.19 7.66
CA HIS A 933 -15.27 14.35 6.90
C HIS A 933 -15.11 13.84 5.47
N ILE A 934 -16.22 13.36 4.92
CA ILE A 934 -16.35 13.12 3.48
C ILE A 934 -16.92 14.36 2.79
N ALA A 935 -16.78 14.44 1.47
CA ALA A 935 -17.23 15.60 0.70
C ALA A 935 -17.90 15.23 -0.64
N ASN A 936 -18.48 14.02 -0.74
CA ASN A 936 -19.07 13.50 -1.98
C ASN A 936 -20.36 14.20 -2.46
N ARG A 937 -20.80 15.27 -1.77
CA ARG A 937 -21.93 16.14 -2.13
C ARG A 937 -21.57 17.62 -2.03
N ALA A 938 -20.33 17.91 -1.71
CA ALA A 938 -19.87 19.26 -1.49
C ALA A 938 -19.65 19.98 -2.82
N ALA A 939 -19.77 21.30 -2.80
CA ALA A 939 -19.32 22.13 -3.90
C ALA A 939 -17.82 21.93 -4.12
N LYS A 940 -17.33 22.20 -5.33
CA LYS A 940 -15.88 22.26 -5.64
C LYS A 940 -15.08 21.04 -5.16
N THR A 941 -15.69 19.85 -5.19
CA THR A 941 -15.11 18.59 -4.69
C THR A 941 -15.37 17.43 -5.64
N GLY A 942 -14.36 16.63 -5.93
CA GLY A 942 -14.51 15.42 -6.76
C GLY A 942 -13.30 14.50 -6.70
N GLN A 943 -13.31 13.43 -7.48
CA GLN A 943 -12.11 12.59 -7.70
C GLN A 943 -11.06 13.34 -8.55
N LEU A 944 -11.52 14.29 -9.36
CA LEU A 944 -10.71 15.23 -10.12
C LEU A 944 -11.49 16.55 -10.22
N LEU A 945 -10.79 17.68 -10.25
CA LEU A 945 -11.38 19.00 -10.48
C LEU A 945 -10.44 19.89 -11.29
N VAL A 946 -10.94 20.98 -11.86
CA VAL A 946 -10.15 22.08 -12.45
C VAL A 946 -10.73 23.41 -11.98
N VAL A 947 -9.87 24.38 -11.69
CA VAL A 947 -10.25 25.70 -11.16
C VAL A 947 -10.04 26.74 -12.26
N GLY A 948 -11.14 27.22 -12.83
CA GLY A 948 -11.14 28.34 -13.78
C GLY A 948 -11.27 29.69 -13.08
N PRO A 949 -11.10 30.81 -13.82
CA PRO A 949 -11.31 32.16 -13.30
C PRO A 949 -12.69 32.39 -12.67
N ARG A 950 -13.77 31.86 -13.25
CA ARG A 950 -15.14 32.08 -12.73
C ARG A 950 -15.66 30.89 -11.93
N ARG A 951 -15.34 29.67 -12.40
CA ARG A 951 -15.95 28.44 -11.89
C ARG A 951 -14.93 27.34 -11.67
N THR A 952 -15.27 26.46 -10.73
CA THR A 952 -14.57 25.20 -10.50
C THR A 952 -15.41 24.07 -11.09
N TYR A 953 -14.79 23.21 -11.90
CA TYR A 953 -15.41 22.06 -12.53
C TYR A 953 -14.91 20.80 -11.84
N ALA A 954 -15.79 19.87 -11.47
CA ALA A 954 -15.39 18.66 -10.77
C ALA A 954 -16.20 17.44 -11.23
N VAL A 955 -15.58 16.26 -11.12
CA VAL A 955 -16.24 14.97 -11.34
C VAL A 955 -16.35 14.19 -10.03
N GLN A 956 -17.57 13.82 -9.67
CA GLN A 956 -17.87 12.90 -8.58
C GLN A 956 -18.16 11.51 -9.14
N ALA A 957 -17.23 10.61 -8.89
CA ALA A 957 -17.30 9.18 -9.20
C ALA A 957 -18.16 8.40 -8.21
N PHE A 958 -18.21 8.88 -6.97
CA PHE A 958 -18.98 8.27 -5.89
C PHE A 958 -20.01 9.25 -5.35
N PRO A 959 -20.96 9.73 -6.18
CA PRO A 959 -21.93 10.76 -5.77
C PRO A 959 -22.93 10.25 -4.71
N TYR A 960 -23.06 8.93 -4.59
CA TYR A 960 -23.95 8.25 -3.65
C TYR A 960 -23.24 7.84 -2.38
N ARG A 961 -24.02 7.48 -1.35
CA ARG A 961 -23.45 7.09 -0.06
C ARG A 961 -24.38 6.21 0.77
N ASN A 962 -23.84 5.17 1.40
CA ASN A 962 -24.48 4.47 2.53
C ASN A 962 -23.95 4.96 3.90
N LEU A 963 -24.32 4.25 4.98
CA LEU A 963 -23.88 4.51 6.35
C LEU A 963 -22.38 4.92 6.45
N GLN A 964 -21.47 4.19 5.79
CA GLN A 964 -20.03 4.35 6.03
C GLN A 964 -19.22 4.81 4.82
N SER A 965 -19.69 4.63 3.59
CA SER A 965 -18.86 4.83 2.41
C SER A 965 -19.62 5.47 1.26
N PRO A 966 -18.97 6.36 0.48
CA PRO A 966 -19.46 6.73 -0.84
C PRO A 966 -19.54 5.48 -1.74
N LEU A 967 -20.54 5.46 -2.62
CA LEU A 967 -20.91 4.30 -3.44
C LEU A 967 -20.86 4.65 -4.92
N PHE A 968 -20.59 3.63 -5.73
CA PHE A 968 -20.68 3.69 -7.19
C PHE A 968 -21.12 2.34 -7.73
N THR A 969 -22.06 2.37 -8.68
CA THR A 969 -22.51 1.21 -9.44
C THR A 969 -22.13 1.43 -10.91
N PRO A 970 -21.14 0.70 -11.44
CA PRO A 970 -20.72 0.81 -12.83
C PRO A 970 -21.85 0.58 -13.84
N GLY A 971 -21.81 1.29 -14.96
CA GLY A 971 -22.77 1.13 -16.06
C GLY A 971 -24.20 1.55 -15.75
N SER A 972 -24.41 2.34 -14.69
CA SER A 972 -25.74 2.80 -14.26
C SER A 972 -26.02 4.23 -14.74
N LYS A 973 -26.01 5.23 -13.84
CA LYS A 973 -26.22 6.65 -14.15
C LYS A 973 -24.95 7.37 -14.61
N GLY A 974 -23.79 6.74 -14.52
CA GLY A 974 -22.50 7.37 -14.82
C GLY A 974 -21.97 8.23 -13.67
N TYR A 975 -21.11 9.18 -14.05
CA TYR A 975 -20.35 10.06 -13.18
C TYR A 975 -21.01 11.44 -13.15
N LEU A 976 -21.02 12.10 -11.98
CA LEU A 976 -21.60 13.43 -11.85
C LEU A 976 -20.54 14.48 -12.17
N LEU A 977 -20.64 15.12 -13.34
CA LEU A 977 -19.83 16.27 -13.75
C LEU A 977 -20.59 17.55 -13.46
N PHE A 978 -19.96 18.54 -12.83
CA PHE A 978 -20.64 19.80 -12.52
C PHE A 978 -19.68 20.99 -12.50
N ALA A 979 -20.27 22.19 -12.54
CA ALA A 979 -19.59 23.46 -12.36
C ALA A 979 -20.16 24.22 -11.16
N ASP A 980 -19.29 24.68 -10.28
CA ASP A 980 -19.60 25.58 -9.18
C ASP A 980 -19.04 26.97 -9.42
N ALA A 981 -19.77 28.01 -9.03
CA ALA A 981 -19.17 29.32 -8.86
C ALA A 981 -18.05 29.25 -7.81
N ASN A 982 -16.95 29.97 -8.01
CA ASN A 982 -15.79 29.88 -7.12
C ASN A 982 -16.08 30.33 -5.68
N ASP A 983 -17.12 31.14 -5.47
CA ASP A 983 -17.62 31.60 -4.17
C ASP A 983 -18.63 30.63 -3.51
N ASN A 984 -19.07 29.57 -4.20
CA ASN A 984 -19.89 28.50 -3.62
C ASN A 984 -19.01 27.57 -2.78
N GLU A 985 -18.75 27.95 -1.53
CA GLU A 985 -17.83 27.20 -0.68
C GLU A 985 -18.38 25.82 -0.24
N PRO A 986 -17.51 24.81 -0.09
CA PRO A 986 -17.82 23.60 0.65
C PRO A 986 -18.07 23.96 2.11
N VAL A 987 -19.20 23.53 2.67
CA VAL A 987 -19.62 23.90 4.02
C VAL A 987 -19.93 22.67 4.86
N ILE A 988 -19.57 22.71 6.16
CA ILE A 988 -19.91 21.66 7.13
C ILE A 988 -21.15 22.12 7.90
N PRO A 989 -22.28 21.40 7.83
CA PRO A 989 -23.47 21.76 8.60
C PRO A 989 -23.25 21.58 10.10
N ASP A 990 -23.85 22.47 10.92
CA ASP A 990 -23.63 22.48 12.38
C ASP A 990 -24.02 21.15 13.04
N TYR A 991 -25.10 20.52 12.59
CA TYR A 991 -25.59 19.25 13.13
C TYR A 991 -24.67 18.06 12.84
N THR A 992 -23.75 18.17 11.87
CA THR A 992 -22.77 17.13 11.51
C THR A 992 -21.51 17.18 12.35
N ARG A 993 -21.18 18.36 12.90
CA ARG A 993 -19.93 18.54 13.63
C ARG A 993 -19.92 17.69 14.90
N GLY A 994 -18.76 17.09 15.15
CA GLY A 994 -18.53 16.14 16.24
C GLY A 994 -19.06 14.74 16.02
N VAL A 995 -19.84 14.47 14.96
CA VAL A 995 -20.43 13.16 14.70
C VAL A 995 -19.62 12.42 13.63
N PRO A 996 -18.83 11.40 14.01
CA PRO A 996 -18.11 10.58 13.04
C PRO A 996 -19.14 9.87 12.16
N LYS A 997 -18.95 9.94 10.85
CA LYS A 997 -19.88 9.41 9.84
C LYS A 997 -21.21 10.18 9.72
N GLY A 998 -21.30 11.42 10.21
CA GLY A 998 -22.34 12.36 9.79
C GLY A 998 -22.26 12.67 8.29
N ILE A 999 -23.16 13.49 7.76
CA ILE A 999 -23.30 13.73 6.31
C ILE A 999 -22.06 14.31 5.62
N GLY A 1000 -21.16 14.96 6.38
CA GLY A 1000 -19.90 15.52 5.90
C GLY A 1000 -20.05 16.94 5.35
N PHE A 1001 -19.14 17.32 4.45
CA PHE A 1001 -19.24 18.57 3.71
C PHE A 1001 -20.39 18.51 2.70
N THR A 1002 -21.07 19.64 2.57
CA THR A 1002 -22.12 19.92 1.59
C THR A 1002 -21.83 21.25 0.89
N ARG A 1003 -22.86 21.88 0.33
CA ARG A 1003 -22.80 23.13 -0.42
C ARG A 1003 -23.82 24.15 0.10
N LYS A 1004 -23.56 25.42 -0.18
CA LYS A 1004 -24.49 26.54 0.09
C LYS A 1004 -25.52 26.66 -1.03
N ASN A 1005 -25.05 26.75 -2.27
CA ASN A 1005 -25.89 26.90 -3.46
C ASN A 1005 -25.85 25.65 -4.35
N PRO A 1006 -26.87 25.43 -5.20
CA PRO A 1006 -26.79 24.48 -6.30
C PRO A 1006 -25.59 24.76 -7.22
N PRO A 1007 -25.12 23.76 -8.00
CA PRO A 1007 -24.10 24.02 -9.01
C PRO A 1007 -24.69 24.93 -10.10
N ALA A 1008 -23.84 25.71 -10.76
CA ALA A 1008 -24.26 26.52 -11.91
C ALA A 1008 -24.85 25.64 -13.02
N TRP A 1009 -24.28 24.45 -13.21
CA TRP A 1009 -24.87 23.37 -14.00
C TRP A 1009 -24.28 22.02 -13.56
N PHE A 1010 -24.98 20.93 -13.85
CA PHE A 1010 -24.49 19.56 -13.64
C PHE A 1010 -24.97 18.63 -14.76
N GLN A 1011 -24.25 17.54 -14.97
CA GLN A 1011 -24.58 16.47 -15.92
C GLN A 1011 -24.13 15.11 -15.39
N TRP A 1012 -24.96 14.11 -15.65
CA TRP A 1012 -24.60 12.71 -15.50
C TRP A 1012 -23.96 12.22 -16.79
N VAL A 1013 -22.71 11.78 -16.74
CA VAL A 1013 -21.95 11.38 -17.92
C VAL A 1013 -21.54 9.90 -17.83
N PRO A 1014 -21.81 9.07 -18.86
CA PRO A 1014 -21.40 7.66 -18.89
C PRO A 1014 -19.92 7.52 -19.26
N LEU A 1015 -19.06 8.24 -18.54
CA LEU A 1015 -17.63 8.36 -18.80
C LEU A 1015 -16.89 8.45 -17.47
N ARG A 1016 -15.96 7.52 -17.22
CA ARG A 1016 -15.06 7.61 -16.07
C ARG A 1016 -13.98 8.63 -16.35
N ILE A 1017 -14.25 9.90 -16.06
CA ILE A 1017 -13.31 10.99 -16.36
C ILE A 1017 -12.01 10.80 -15.57
N ARG A 1018 -10.92 10.49 -16.27
CA ARG A 1018 -9.56 10.30 -15.71
C ARG A 1018 -8.66 11.50 -15.95
N ALA A 1019 -8.94 12.32 -16.95
CA ALA A 1019 -8.22 13.54 -17.24
C ALA A 1019 -9.22 14.67 -17.57
N MET A 1020 -8.93 15.88 -17.08
CA MET A 1020 -9.79 17.04 -17.23
C MET A 1020 -8.93 18.30 -17.34
N THR A 1021 -9.23 19.14 -18.32
CA THR A 1021 -8.53 20.41 -18.56
C THR A 1021 -9.53 21.48 -18.96
N LEU A 1022 -9.33 22.70 -18.47
CA LEU A 1022 -10.08 23.87 -18.91
C LEU A 1022 -9.22 24.75 -19.82
N ALA A 1023 -9.77 25.16 -20.97
CA ALA A 1023 -9.07 25.91 -22.00
C ALA A 1023 -9.89 27.09 -22.51
N GLY A 1024 -9.19 28.14 -22.95
CA GLY A 1024 -9.73 29.39 -23.48
C GLY A 1024 -10.03 30.45 -22.43
N THR A 1025 -10.12 31.70 -22.87
CA THR A 1025 -10.39 32.84 -21.98
C THR A 1025 -11.77 32.72 -21.33
N LEU A 1026 -11.88 33.01 -20.02
CA LEU A 1026 -13.13 33.05 -19.24
C LEU A 1026 -13.94 31.74 -19.23
N ASP A 1027 -13.27 30.59 -19.14
CA ASP A 1027 -13.89 29.25 -19.07
C ASP A 1027 -14.63 28.88 -20.37
N LYS A 1028 -13.95 28.88 -21.50
CA LYS A 1028 -14.61 28.61 -22.79
C LYS A 1028 -14.91 27.13 -22.98
N ARG A 1029 -13.91 26.26 -22.78
CA ARG A 1029 -13.98 24.83 -23.14
C ARG A 1029 -13.46 23.94 -22.03
N LEU A 1030 -14.33 23.06 -21.56
CA LEU A 1030 -13.96 21.98 -20.65
C LEU A 1030 -13.72 20.71 -21.46
N VAL A 1031 -12.50 20.18 -21.43
CA VAL A 1031 -12.12 18.94 -22.11
C VAL A 1031 -11.98 17.85 -21.06
N VAL A 1032 -12.59 16.70 -21.30
CA VAL A 1032 -12.53 15.53 -20.40
C VAL A 1032 -12.26 14.27 -21.20
N ALA A 1033 -11.54 13.33 -20.58
CA ALA A 1033 -11.26 12.04 -21.20
C ALA A 1033 -11.22 10.89 -20.19
N GLY A 1034 -11.56 9.69 -20.64
CA GLY A 1034 -11.67 8.50 -19.79
C GLY A 1034 -12.20 7.26 -20.51
N PRO A 1035 -12.21 6.07 -19.88
CA PRO A 1035 -12.90 4.92 -20.44
C PRO A 1035 -14.43 5.08 -20.32
N PRO A 1036 -15.20 4.52 -21.27
CA PRO A 1036 -16.65 4.53 -21.20
C PRO A 1036 -17.15 3.82 -19.93
N ASP A 1037 -18.23 4.31 -19.30
CA ASP A 1037 -18.86 3.63 -18.17
C ASP A 1037 -19.80 2.52 -18.67
N VAL A 1038 -19.22 1.39 -19.06
CA VAL A 1038 -19.94 0.21 -19.56
C VAL A 1038 -19.57 -1.02 -18.75
N LEU A 1039 -20.57 -1.83 -18.43
CA LEU A 1039 -20.42 -3.08 -17.70
C LEU A 1039 -20.93 -4.25 -18.56
N ASP A 1040 -19.99 -4.92 -19.20
CA ASP A 1040 -20.25 -6.10 -20.02
C ASP A 1040 -20.28 -7.34 -19.10
N PRO A 1041 -21.38 -8.11 -19.00
CA PRO A 1041 -21.44 -9.28 -18.12
C PRO A 1041 -20.40 -10.36 -18.44
N LYS A 1042 -19.91 -10.42 -19.70
CA LYS A 1042 -18.86 -11.36 -20.13
C LYS A 1042 -17.45 -10.81 -19.94
N ASP A 1043 -17.30 -9.48 -19.87
CA ASP A 1043 -16.04 -8.78 -19.59
C ASP A 1043 -16.28 -7.59 -18.63
N PRO A 1044 -16.64 -7.84 -17.36
CA PRO A 1044 -17.02 -6.78 -16.43
C PRO A 1044 -15.86 -5.83 -16.10
N MET A 1045 -14.62 -6.25 -16.39
CA MET A 1045 -13.40 -5.49 -16.15
C MET A 1045 -12.95 -4.67 -17.37
N GLY A 1046 -13.50 -4.93 -18.56
CA GLY A 1046 -12.99 -4.41 -19.83
C GLY A 1046 -12.86 -2.90 -19.87
N ALA A 1047 -13.86 -2.16 -19.38
CA ALA A 1047 -13.79 -0.70 -19.30
C ALA A 1047 -12.74 -0.22 -18.27
N PHE A 1048 -12.69 -0.86 -17.09
CA PHE A 1048 -11.77 -0.50 -16.01
C PHE A 1048 -10.30 -0.81 -16.30
N GLU A 1049 -10.05 -1.74 -17.21
CA GLU A 1049 -8.71 -2.17 -17.66
C GLU A 1049 -8.35 -1.54 -19.02
N GLY A 1050 -9.20 -0.66 -19.56
CA GLY A 1050 -8.94 0.08 -20.79
C GLY A 1050 -9.14 -0.72 -22.08
N ARG A 1051 -9.54 -2.00 -22.01
CA ARG A 1051 -9.85 -2.84 -23.19
C ARG A 1051 -10.97 -2.32 -24.06
N LYS A 1052 -11.84 -1.47 -23.52
CA LYS A 1052 -12.92 -0.79 -24.27
C LYS A 1052 -12.48 0.58 -24.85
N GLY A 1053 -11.18 0.88 -24.84
CA GLY A 1053 -10.62 2.14 -25.33
C GLY A 1053 -10.90 3.33 -24.40
N GLY A 1054 -10.81 4.54 -24.95
CA GLY A 1054 -11.15 5.78 -24.26
C GLY A 1054 -12.07 6.67 -25.11
N LEU A 1055 -12.68 7.66 -24.46
CA LEU A 1055 -13.44 8.73 -25.09
C LEU A 1055 -12.84 10.07 -24.65
N LEU A 1056 -12.74 11.00 -25.60
CA LEU A 1056 -12.44 12.42 -25.39
C LEU A 1056 -13.70 13.22 -25.70
N ARG A 1057 -14.11 14.11 -24.79
CA ARG A 1057 -15.27 14.98 -24.97
C ARG A 1057 -14.93 16.42 -24.70
N VAL A 1058 -15.44 17.31 -25.54
CA VAL A 1058 -15.33 18.76 -25.38
C VAL A 1058 -16.71 19.31 -25.01
N TYR A 1059 -16.76 20.12 -23.94
CA TYR A 1059 -17.98 20.77 -23.45
C TYR A 1059 -17.81 22.28 -23.48
N ALA A 1060 -18.89 23.02 -23.77
CA ALA A 1060 -18.97 24.44 -23.50
C ALA A 1060 -19.01 24.64 -21.98
N ALA A 1061 -18.00 25.30 -21.40
CA ALA A 1061 -17.88 25.35 -19.94
C ALA A 1061 -18.96 26.22 -19.27
N GLU A 1062 -19.53 27.18 -19.99
CA GLU A 1062 -20.60 28.04 -19.47
C GLU A 1062 -21.91 27.31 -19.18
N GLY A 1063 -22.34 26.37 -20.03
CA GLY A 1063 -23.62 25.67 -19.88
C GLY A 1063 -23.51 24.15 -19.77
N GLY A 1064 -22.29 23.61 -19.84
CA GLY A 1064 -22.05 22.18 -19.86
C GLY A 1064 -22.50 21.48 -21.15
N LYS A 1065 -22.88 22.18 -22.22
CA LYS A 1065 -23.31 21.51 -23.47
C LYS A 1065 -22.14 20.75 -24.10
N MET A 1066 -22.30 19.45 -24.35
CA MET A 1066 -21.31 18.66 -25.10
C MET A 1066 -21.26 19.14 -26.55
N LEU A 1067 -20.06 19.43 -27.05
CA LEU A 1067 -19.81 19.96 -28.39
C LEU A 1067 -19.30 18.88 -29.34
N THR A 1068 -18.43 17.99 -28.87
CA THR A 1068 -17.82 16.93 -29.69
C THR A 1068 -17.38 15.77 -28.81
N GLU A 1069 -17.41 14.56 -29.38
CA GLU A 1069 -16.83 13.34 -28.82
C GLU A 1069 -15.89 12.70 -29.86
N GLN A 1070 -14.78 12.14 -29.39
CA GLN A 1070 -13.84 11.38 -30.20
C GLN A 1070 -13.37 10.12 -29.48
N LYS A 1071 -13.17 9.04 -30.23
CA LYS A 1071 -12.63 7.78 -29.70
C LYS A 1071 -11.12 7.88 -29.55
N LEU A 1072 -10.61 7.28 -28.47
CA LEU A 1072 -9.19 7.08 -28.18
C LEU A 1072 -8.87 5.59 -28.18
N THR A 1073 -7.66 5.22 -28.57
CA THR A 1073 -7.19 3.83 -28.59
C THR A 1073 -7.09 3.23 -27.19
N ALA A 1074 -6.82 4.06 -26.19
CA ALA A 1074 -6.73 3.71 -24.79
C ALA A 1074 -7.21 4.91 -23.95
N PRO A 1075 -7.63 4.69 -22.69
CA PRO A 1075 -7.93 5.79 -21.79
C PRO A 1075 -6.66 6.59 -21.44
N PRO A 1076 -6.79 7.87 -21.05
CA PRO A 1076 -5.66 8.63 -20.53
C PRO A 1076 -5.19 8.07 -19.18
N VAL A 1077 -3.91 8.28 -18.86
CA VAL A 1077 -3.44 8.14 -17.47
C VAL A 1077 -4.15 9.16 -16.56
N LEU A 1078 -4.08 8.98 -15.23
CA LEU A 1078 -4.70 9.93 -14.30
C LEU A 1078 -4.13 11.33 -14.53
N ASP A 1079 -5.02 12.30 -14.71
CA ASP A 1079 -4.70 13.71 -14.98
C ASP A 1079 -3.77 13.92 -16.19
N GLY A 1080 -3.74 12.96 -17.12
CA GLY A 1080 -2.79 12.88 -18.22
C GLY A 1080 -3.08 13.75 -19.43
N MET A 1081 -3.70 14.92 -19.27
CA MET A 1081 -4.11 15.79 -20.37
C MET A 1081 -3.80 17.25 -20.09
N ILE A 1082 -3.31 17.97 -21.11
CA ILE A 1082 -3.03 19.41 -21.06
C ILE A 1082 -3.52 20.11 -22.32
N ALA A 1083 -3.70 21.42 -22.25
CA ALA A 1083 -3.96 22.30 -23.39
C ALA A 1083 -2.82 23.32 -23.52
N ALA A 1084 -2.12 23.33 -24.66
CA ALA A 1084 -1.02 24.24 -24.91
C ALA A 1084 -0.83 24.50 -26.41
N GLY A 1085 -0.42 25.71 -26.77
CA GLY A 1085 -0.11 26.09 -28.17
C GLY A 1085 -1.24 25.79 -29.17
N GLY A 1086 -2.50 25.99 -28.78
CA GLY A 1086 -3.66 25.71 -29.63
C GLY A 1086 -4.09 24.24 -29.70
N ARG A 1087 -3.43 23.35 -28.94
CA ARG A 1087 -3.53 21.89 -29.06
C ARG A 1087 -3.82 21.23 -27.72
N ILE A 1088 -4.29 19.98 -27.78
CA ILE A 1088 -4.42 19.08 -26.64
C ILE A 1088 -3.32 18.03 -26.72
N TYR A 1089 -2.57 17.83 -25.64
CA TYR A 1089 -1.61 16.72 -25.51
C TYR A 1089 -2.09 15.77 -24.42
N MET A 1090 -2.01 14.47 -24.69
CA MET A 1090 -2.43 13.41 -23.78
C MET A 1090 -1.41 12.29 -23.68
N THR A 1091 -1.26 11.74 -22.48
CA THR A 1091 -0.58 10.47 -22.26
C THR A 1091 -1.60 9.37 -21.97
N LEU A 1092 -1.51 8.27 -22.72
CA LEU A 1092 -2.46 7.16 -22.67
C LEU A 1092 -1.92 5.99 -21.84
N THR A 1093 -2.82 5.17 -21.28
CA THR A 1093 -2.44 4.01 -20.47
C THR A 1093 -1.73 2.90 -21.25
N ASP A 1094 -1.75 2.96 -22.58
CA ASP A 1094 -1.01 2.05 -23.44
C ASP A 1094 0.41 2.54 -23.77
N GLY A 1095 0.89 3.63 -23.15
CA GLY A 1095 2.27 4.13 -23.31
C GLY A 1095 2.45 5.12 -24.47
N LYS A 1096 1.36 5.60 -25.08
CA LYS A 1096 1.41 6.57 -26.18
C LYS A 1096 1.26 8.01 -25.69
N VAL A 1097 1.90 8.93 -26.41
CA VAL A 1097 1.66 10.38 -26.34
C VAL A 1097 0.89 10.79 -27.60
N VAL A 1098 -0.23 11.48 -27.43
CA VAL A 1098 -1.10 11.91 -28.52
C VAL A 1098 -1.21 13.43 -28.53
N CYS A 1099 -1.05 14.04 -29.69
CA CYS A 1099 -1.35 15.45 -29.93
C CYS A 1099 -2.60 15.58 -30.79
N MET A 1100 -3.50 16.48 -30.38
CA MET A 1100 -4.75 16.76 -31.08
C MET A 1100 -4.90 18.26 -31.30
N GLY A 1101 -5.35 18.65 -32.48
CA GLY A 1101 -5.58 20.05 -32.86
C GLY A 1101 -6.84 20.19 -33.70
N GLY A 1102 -7.09 21.38 -34.25
CA GLY A 1102 -8.20 21.60 -35.18
C GLY A 1102 -8.05 20.72 -36.42
N PRO A 1103 -9.14 20.27 -37.06
CA PRO A 1103 -9.09 19.39 -38.24
C PRO A 1103 -8.09 19.87 -39.29
#